data_AF-A0AAU1XB59-F1
#
_entry.id   AF-A0AAU1XB59-F1
#
_cell.length_a   1.000
_cell.length_b   1.000
_cell.length_c   1.000
_cell.angle_alpha   90.00
_cell.angle_beta   90.00
_cell.angle_gamma   90.00
#
_symmetry.space_group_name_H-M   'P 1'
#
loop_
_entity.id
_entity.type
_entity.pdbx_description
1 polymer ?
#
loop_
_entity_poly.entity_id
_entity_poly.type
_entity_poly.pdbx_seq_one_letter_code
_entity_poly.pdbx_strand_id
1 'polypeptide(L)'
;MSAIESVLLRRLQTVYVGPAPEGAAPWGDASGGTAPEGDRTTAGPGLRRLESELLDRGCTLSPGLYAALAALPSGELPATHARLVGLADELLGSDRTHVPLLRRFPGVVPHSTERLYTDRVFAHLLQQPDQPCVLCGEQRTVFPVSPCAHLVCRLCWDGADYAGCPLCHRRIDSADPFLRPVRAVGAAKAPSKGPLRLLRHGTDPAADALPVLQALLTQSTPLSPQDREDLTVLLAVAPADPGLLPEHIPVRETKALVLGTLLPGAPDRAALLGRLDTATDVLRLLAVLSGGEAGLDPLPRFAGPGRPLRRELLGVLDALPTEYLVEDVLRHPTAWKRAAETLHPFEQHGRHPRAALAFAVLRGTTVTPGTPLGAALLETAAAHPDAVRVEGSRIRPATWAGRLEQALADGDAGAAAALAGQRPGELVRRLDHLLRLHTGPELVPALEKALERGLPKAGAGPLLSALGALRVRAEDRRGSRRVFFPAGQVASAQSVTEVRPPLPERLVAAVVALLEAEVLRRLAAAGAEAGPYDLAVLDSALADLTVPFGERTAAKALVAVPRGSVQTLPEGEVLRLFLHWTEPEGMRTDLDLSVAFFDADWNFTGLCDYTNLVHGPDRGAVHSGDLTSAPAPLGATEYVDLDLAALAAHGDVYAVPLVFSFNNVPFEELTDAFAGFMALPVDGPRDASYDPRTVRQRFDLTGRSRVCMPMVVDLTARRALWTDVHLPPSGGYQSVRSHADELAVVASDLWESFGSGTRTSLWDLTVWRAAARTREVAVVRRAALPGLLDELWLYRAGDGEPVAAFAARIAALEPPQERRPRTDADTEAAEVAAGKRVFLALVHASVAPHGASGTAFRLFPGPAEPAGTLALVSAGELVSELG
;
A
#
# COMPACT_ATOMS: atom_id res chain seq x y z
N MET A 1 -2.33 19.36 14.42
CA MET A 1 -2.30 18.11 15.20
C MET A 1 -0.88 17.59 15.22
N SER A 2 -0.51 16.79 16.23
CA SER A 2 0.87 16.29 16.37
C SER A 2 1.13 15.16 15.36
N ALA A 3 2.11 15.32 14.47
CA ALA A 3 2.41 14.33 13.42
C ALA A 3 2.72 12.95 14.01
N ILE A 4 3.42 12.89 15.15
CA ILE A 4 3.74 11.64 15.83
C ILE A 4 2.49 10.94 16.37
N GLU A 5 1.50 11.67 16.90
CA GLU A 5 0.25 11.07 17.38
C GLU A 5 -0.54 10.43 16.23
N SER A 6 -0.54 11.06 15.04
CA SER A 6 -1.17 10.51 13.83
C SER A 6 -0.51 9.17 13.41
N VAL A 7 0.83 9.09 13.47
CA VAL A 7 1.58 7.84 13.23
C VAL A 7 1.22 6.75 14.25
N LEU A 8 1.23 7.09 15.54
CA LEU A 8 1.00 6.12 16.62
C LEU A 8 -0.47 5.65 16.68
N LEU A 9 -1.43 6.52 16.32
CA LEU A 9 -2.82 6.11 16.14
C LEU A 9 -2.96 5.09 15.00
N ARG A 10 -2.36 5.34 13.83
CA ARG A 10 -2.44 4.41 12.69
C ARG A 10 -1.83 3.04 13.00
N ARG A 11 -0.66 3.04 13.66
CA ARG A 11 0.12 1.81 13.86
C ARG A 11 -0.24 1.03 15.11
N LEU A 12 -0.44 1.73 16.22
CA LEU A 12 -0.64 1.12 17.54
C LEU A 12 -2.05 1.30 18.09
N GLN A 13 -2.88 2.14 17.46
CA GLN A 13 -4.18 2.59 17.98
C GLN A 13 -4.05 3.31 19.34
N THR A 14 -2.88 3.89 19.58
CA THR A 14 -2.56 4.57 20.83
C THR A 14 -2.86 6.06 20.70
N VAL A 15 -3.50 6.62 21.73
CA VAL A 15 -3.77 8.04 21.88
C VAL A 15 -3.33 8.51 23.27
N TYR A 16 -3.00 9.81 23.38
CA TYR A 16 -2.41 10.39 24.59
C TYR A 16 -3.36 11.39 25.23
N VAL A 17 -3.33 11.45 26.56
CA VAL A 17 -4.18 12.30 27.40
C VAL A 17 -3.30 13.37 28.08
N GLY A 18 -3.75 14.63 28.10
CA GLY A 18 -2.98 15.79 28.62
C GLY A 18 -2.58 16.81 27.55
N PRO A 19 -1.89 17.92 27.91
CA PRO A 19 -1.50 18.96 26.96
C PRO A 19 -0.54 18.42 25.88
N ALA A 20 -0.70 18.90 24.64
CA ALA A 20 0.12 18.46 23.52
C ALA A 20 1.60 18.80 23.76
N PRO A 21 2.55 17.94 23.36
CA PRO A 21 3.97 18.30 23.39
C PRO A 21 4.22 19.42 22.36
N GLU A 22 4.38 20.66 22.83
CA GLU A 22 4.85 21.76 22.00
C GLU A 22 6.37 21.65 21.79
N GLY A 23 6.81 21.53 20.53
CA GLY A 23 8.15 21.92 20.06
C GLY A 23 9.35 21.15 20.63
N ALA A 24 10.06 20.43 19.75
CA ALA A 24 11.30 19.73 20.07
C ALA A 24 12.34 20.60 20.82
N ALA A 25 12.55 20.26 22.09
CA ALA A 25 13.80 20.50 22.82
C ALA A 25 14.17 19.20 23.56
N PRO A 26 15.47 18.88 23.73
CA PRO A 26 15.87 17.64 24.38
C PRO A 26 15.46 17.69 25.85
N TRP A 27 14.56 16.78 26.22
CA TRP A 27 13.95 16.67 27.54
C TRP A 27 15.03 16.50 28.62
N GLY A 28 15.14 17.50 29.49
CA GLY A 28 15.89 17.45 30.74
C GLY A 28 14.93 17.56 31.92
N ASP A 29 15.07 16.61 32.86
CA ASP A 29 14.47 16.50 34.21
C ASP A 29 13.37 17.51 34.60
N ALA A 30 12.11 17.06 34.55
CA ALA A 30 11.01 17.71 35.24
C ALA A 30 10.88 17.16 36.67
N SER A 31 11.43 17.91 37.63
CA SER A 31 11.12 17.74 39.06
C SER A 31 9.77 18.39 39.40
N GLY A 32 9.02 17.70 40.26
CA GLY A 32 7.59 17.89 40.48
C GLY A 32 7.16 19.26 41.02
N GLY A 33 6.07 19.76 40.43
CA GLY A 33 5.22 20.80 41.00
C GLY A 33 3.79 20.27 41.13
N THR A 34 3.26 20.25 42.36
CA THR A 34 1.89 19.88 42.69
C THR A 34 0.89 20.94 42.21
N ALA A 35 -0.04 20.54 41.33
CA ALA A 35 -1.17 21.37 40.89
C ALA A 35 -2.27 21.46 41.97
N PRO A 36 -3.08 22.54 42.01
CA PRO A 36 -4.11 22.73 43.04
C PRO A 36 -5.32 21.81 42.80
N GLU A 37 -5.96 21.37 43.88
CA GLU A 37 -7.18 20.56 43.88
C GLU A 37 -8.38 21.34 43.31
N GLY A 38 -8.56 21.24 41.99
CA GLY A 38 -9.77 21.67 41.29
C GLY A 38 -10.84 20.56 41.29
N ASP A 39 -12.09 20.99 41.46
CA ASP A 39 -13.34 20.23 41.56
C ASP A 39 -13.45 19.04 40.57
N ARG A 40 -13.27 17.81 41.07
CA ARG A 40 -13.24 16.56 40.27
C ARG A 40 -14.64 16.03 39.86
N THR A 41 -15.71 16.78 40.09
CA THR A 41 -17.09 16.24 40.06
C THR A 41 -17.90 16.46 38.78
N THR A 42 -17.30 16.84 37.64
CA THR A 42 -18.07 17.16 36.41
C THR A 42 -17.67 16.41 35.12
N ALA A 43 -16.74 15.44 35.14
CA ALA A 43 -16.28 14.74 33.93
C ALA A 43 -17.32 13.81 33.26
N GLY A 44 -18.37 13.39 33.99
CA GLY A 44 -19.30 12.35 33.52
C GLY A 44 -20.05 12.66 32.20
N PRO A 45 -20.72 13.82 32.05
CA PRO A 45 -21.43 14.14 30.81
C PRO A 45 -20.50 14.40 29.61
N GLY A 46 -19.37 15.06 29.84
CA GLY A 46 -18.38 15.35 28.78
C GLY A 46 -17.73 14.08 28.24
N LEU A 47 -17.35 13.16 29.12
CA LEU A 47 -16.77 11.87 28.72
C LEU A 47 -17.76 10.99 27.95
N ARG A 48 -19.03 10.92 28.39
CA ARG A 48 -20.08 10.21 27.64
C ARG A 48 -20.31 10.78 26.25
N ARG A 49 -20.22 12.11 26.10
CA ARG A 49 -20.30 12.76 24.79
C ARG A 49 -19.13 12.37 23.91
N LEU A 50 -17.90 12.43 24.42
CA LEU A 50 -16.70 11.99 23.70
C LEU A 50 -16.80 10.52 23.27
N GLU A 51 -17.20 9.63 24.17
CA GLU A 51 -17.42 8.22 23.88
C GLU A 51 -18.45 8.03 22.76
N SER A 52 -19.59 8.72 22.82
CA SER A 52 -20.61 8.69 21.77
C SER A 52 -20.07 9.21 20.43
N GLU A 53 -19.33 10.32 20.41
CA GLU A 53 -18.78 10.89 19.18
C GLU A 53 -17.69 10.00 18.55
N LEU A 54 -16.89 9.31 19.36
CA LEU A 54 -15.91 8.33 18.89
C LEU A 54 -16.58 7.05 18.39
N LEU A 55 -17.65 6.57 19.05
CA LEU A 55 -18.48 5.47 18.54
C LEU A 55 -19.11 5.82 17.18
N ASP A 56 -19.50 7.08 17.00
CA ASP A 56 -19.96 7.63 15.73
C ASP A 56 -18.88 7.71 14.63
N ARG A 57 -17.65 7.32 14.97
CA ARG A 57 -16.49 7.16 14.07
C ARG A 57 -15.95 5.73 14.05
N GLY A 58 -16.66 4.77 14.63
CA GLY A 58 -16.20 3.39 14.73
C GLY A 58 -15.04 3.20 15.70
N CYS A 59 -14.87 4.08 16.67
CA CYS A 59 -13.84 3.98 17.72
C CYS A 59 -14.47 3.69 19.08
N THR A 60 -13.85 2.83 19.86
CA THR A 60 -14.22 2.54 21.25
C THR A 60 -13.01 2.72 22.17
N LEU A 61 -13.25 2.99 23.45
CA LEU A 61 -12.21 3.29 24.43
C LEU A 61 -11.80 2.03 25.17
N SER A 62 -10.49 1.79 25.32
CA SER A 62 -10.02 0.78 26.26
C SER A 62 -10.32 1.20 27.70
N PRO A 63 -10.44 0.24 28.65
CA PRO A 63 -10.66 0.57 30.06
C PRO A 63 -9.59 1.53 30.63
N GLY A 64 -8.34 1.39 30.20
CA GLY A 64 -7.24 2.27 30.61
C GLY A 64 -7.39 3.70 30.09
N LEU A 65 -7.82 3.86 28.84
CA LEU A 65 -8.08 5.18 28.25
C LEU A 65 -9.30 5.86 28.87
N TYR A 66 -10.37 5.09 29.10
CA TYR A 66 -11.54 5.58 29.80
C TYR A 66 -11.17 6.13 31.19
N ALA A 67 -10.38 5.36 31.96
CA ALA A 67 -9.93 5.78 33.28
C ALA A 67 -9.05 7.04 33.24
N ALA A 68 -8.14 7.14 32.27
CA ALA A 68 -7.29 8.32 32.08
C ALA A 68 -8.11 9.58 31.74
N LEU A 69 -9.09 9.46 30.84
CA LEU A 69 -9.99 10.56 30.48
C LEU A 69 -10.90 10.97 31.63
N ALA A 70 -11.38 10.00 32.43
CA ALA A 70 -12.21 10.26 33.60
C ALA A 70 -11.44 11.00 34.72
N ALA A 71 -10.10 10.86 34.75
CA ALA A 71 -9.23 11.50 35.72
C ALA A 71 -8.82 12.93 35.34
N LEU A 72 -9.09 13.38 34.11
CA LEU A 72 -8.72 14.72 33.64
C LEU A 72 -9.46 15.83 34.41
N PRO A 73 -8.81 16.98 34.67
CA PRO A 73 -9.49 18.20 35.09
C PRO A 73 -10.55 18.63 34.06
N SER A 74 -11.67 19.19 34.52
CA SER A 74 -12.79 19.60 33.65
C SER A 74 -12.41 20.62 32.57
N GLY A 75 -11.37 21.43 32.79
CA GLY A 75 -10.85 22.39 31.82
C GLY A 75 -10.01 21.77 30.68
N GLU A 76 -9.47 20.57 30.86
CA GLU A 76 -8.58 19.91 29.88
C GLU A 76 -9.31 18.90 28.99
N LEU A 77 -10.45 18.38 29.45
CA LEU A 77 -11.28 17.43 28.70
C LEU A 77 -11.72 17.98 27.33
N PRO A 78 -12.16 19.25 27.16
CA PRO A 78 -12.56 19.77 25.85
C PRO A 78 -11.42 19.81 24.82
N ALA A 79 -10.20 20.16 25.25
CA ALA A 79 -9.03 20.19 24.35
C ALA A 79 -8.63 18.76 23.93
N THR A 80 -8.63 17.82 24.89
CA THR A 80 -8.38 16.40 24.62
C THR A 80 -9.46 15.82 23.70
N HIS A 81 -10.73 16.14 23.94
CA HIS A 81 -11.87 15.75 23.10
C HIS A 81 -11.63 16.22 21.66
N ALA A 82 -11.43 17.52 21.44
CA ALA A 82 -11.23 18.07 20.09
C ALA A 82 -10.04 17.41 19.37
N ARG A 83 -8.95 17.12 20.09
CA ARG A 83 -7.78 16.42 19.53
C ARG A 83 -8.09 14.98 19.12
N LEU A 84 -8.71 14.19 20.00
CA LEU A 84 -9.03 12.78 19.74
C LEU A 84 -10.02 12.62 18.60
N VAL A 85 -11.06 13.47 18.58
CA VAL A 85 -12.04 13.51 17.50
C VAL A 85 -11.37 13.94 16.19
N GLY A 86 -10.52 14.97 16.22
CA GLY A 86 -9.77 15.42 15.04
C GLY A 86 -8.87 14.35 14.45
N LEU A 87 -8.16 13.57 15.28
CA LEU A 87 -7.32 12.46 14.81
C LEU A 87 -8.15 11.33 14.16
N ALA A 88 -9.31 11.00 14.74
CA ALA A 88 -10.21 10.01 14.17
C ALA A 88 -10.84 10.50 12.86
N ASP A 89 -11.18 11.80 12.79
CA ASP A 89 -11.74 12.43 11.59
C ASP A 89 -10.72 12.48 10.45
N GLU A 90 -9.46 12.86 10.71
CA GLU A 90 -8.36 12.83 9.74
C GLU A 90 -8.13 11.42 9.17
N LEU A 91 -8.08 10.42 10.05
CA LEU A 91 -7.87 9.02 9.66
C LEU A 91 -8.97 8.52 8.70
N LEU A 92 -10.22 8.93 8.93
CA LEU A 92 -11.38 8.51 8.16
C LEU A 92 -11.72 9.48 7.02
N GLY A 93 -11.02 10.61 6.88
CA GLY A 93 -11.39 11.68 5.94
C GLY A 93 -12.69 12.41 6.30
N SER A 94 -13.19 12.27 7.54
CA SER A 94 -14.39 12.96 8.05
C SER A 94 -14.11 14.40 8.49
N ASP A 95 -12.84 14.80 8.48
CA ASP A 95 -12.39 16.18 8.70
C ASP A 95 -12.60 17.08 7.47
N ARG A 96 -13.06 16.50 6.35
CA ARG A 96 -13.46 17.22 5.13
C ARG A 96 -14.96 17.49 5.08
N THR A 97 -15.32 18.53 4.34
CA THR A 97 -16.74 18.80 4.03
C THR A 97 -17.14 18.00 2.80
N HIS A 98 -17.88 16.91 3.00
CA HIS A 98 -18.36 16.08 1.90
C HIS A 98 -19.64 16.64 1.30
N VAL A 99 -19.56 17.15 0.07
CA VAL A 99 -20.72 17.75 -0.61
C VAL A 99 -20.71 17.34 -2.08
N PRO A 100 -21.61 16.43 -2.50
CA PRO A 100 -21.79 16.10 -3.91
C PRO A 100 -22.52 17.19 -4.69
N LEU A 101 -22.48 17.11 -6.02
CA LEU A 101 -23.27 18.01 -6.89
C LEU A 101 -24.75 17.96 -6.50
N LEU A 102 -25.31 16.75 -6.37
CA LEU A 102 -26.70 16.53 -6.03
C LEU A 102 -26.86 16.32 -4.51
N ARG A 103 -27.26 17.39 -3.80
CA ARG A 103 -27.32 17.49 -2.33
C ARG A 103 -28.27 16.49 -1.65
N ARG A 104 -29.27 16.00 -2.38
CA ARG A 104 -30.25 15.00 -1.90
C ARG A 104 -30.05 13.64 -2.56
N PHE A 105 -28.80 13.34 -2.96
CA PHE A 105 -28.39 12.03 -3.47
C PHE A 105 -28.82 10.89 -2.51
N PRO A 106 -29.26 9.72 -3.01
CA PRO A 106 -29.49 9.37 -4.42
C PRO A 106 -30.88 9.76 -4.95
N GLY A 107 -31.78 10.24 -4.08
CA GLY A 107 -33.21 10.39 -4.39
C GLY A 107 -33.56 11.41 -5.47
N VAL A 108 -32.69 12.40 -5.73
CA VAL A 108 -32.92 13.46 -6.73
C VAL A 108 -32.14 13.27 -8.03
N VAL A 109 -31.42 12.16 -8.17
CA VAL A 109 -30.68 11.85 -9.40
C VAL A 109 -31.68 11.57 -10.52
N PRO A 110 -31.63 12.33 -11.64
CA PRO A 110 -32.60 12.21 -12.73
C PRO A 110 -32.61 10.81 -13.36
N HIS A 111 -33.77 10.36 -13.81
CA HIS A 111 -33.93 9.07 -14.51
C HIS A 111 -33.33 9.09 -15.94
N SER A 112 -33.22 10.26 -16.57
CA SER A 112 -32.66 10.40 -17.92
C SER A 112 -31.49 11.40 -17.89
N THR A 113 -30.28 10.86 -17.88
CA THR A 113 -29.06 11.67 -17.98
C THR A 113 -28.95 12.34 -19.35
N GLU A 114 -29.43 11.71 -20.42
CA GLU A 114 -29.50 12.30 -21.76
C GLU A 114 -30.34 13.59 -21.75
N ARG A 115 -31.56 13.55 -21.19
CA ARG A 115 -32.41 14.73 -21.11
C ARG A 115 -31.76 15.83 -20.27
N LEU A 116 -31.18 15.46 -19.11
CA LEU A 116 -30.43 16.41 -18.29
C LEU A 116 -29.32 17.09 -19.11
N TYR A 117 -28.55 16.32 -19.87
CA TYR A 117 -27.50 16.84 -20.74
C TYR A 117 -28.06 17.77 -21.82
N THR A 118 -29.12 17.38 -22.53
CA THR A 118 -29.77 18.22 -23.54
C THR A 118 -30.26 19.54 -22.94
N ASP A 119 -30.99 19.49 -21.82
CA ASP A 119 -31.52 20.68 -21.15
C ASP A 119 -30.38 21.61 -20.71
N ARG A 120 -29.29 21.04 -20.19
CA ARG A 120 -28.07 21.80 -19.83
C ARG A 120 -27.43 22.49 -21.03
N VAL A 121 -27.21 21.77 -22.11
CA VAL A 121 -26.55 22.29 -23.32
C VAL A 121 -27.40 23.38 -23.97
N PHE A 122 -28.71 23.16 -24.10
CA PHE A 122 -29.64 24.17 -24.62
C PHE A 122 -29.65 25.42 -23.76
N ALA A 123 -29.76 25.28 -22.43
CA ALA A 123 -29.69 26.42 -21.51
C ALA A 123 -28.34 27.14 -21.61
N HIS A 124 -27.22 26.41 -21.65
CA HIS A 124 -25.89 27.02 -21.72
C HIS A 124 -25.63 27.77 -23.04
N LEU A 125 -26.04 27.21 -24.18
CA LEU A 125 -25.75 27.79 -25.50
C LEU A 125 -26.75 28.87 -25.93
N LEU A 126 -28.02 28.70 -25.59
CA LEU A 126 -29.11 29.54 -26.12
C LEU A 126 -29.60 30.58 -25.13
N GLN A 127 -29.32 30.44 -23.82
CA GLN A 127 -29.81 31.39 -22.83
C GLN A 127 -29.07 32.75 -22.94
N GLN A 128 -29.82 33.82 -23.18
CA GLN A 128 -29.35 35.21 -23.18
C GLN A 128 -29.89 35.98 -21.97
N PRO A 129 -29.31 37.13 -21.61
CA PRO A 129 -29.89 38.04 -20.63
C PRO A 129 -31.29 38.50 -21.07
N ASP A 130 -32.19 38.73 -20.11
CA ASP A 130 -33.55 39.28 -20.27
C ASP A 130 -34.55 38.50 -21.15
N GLN A 131 -34.13 37.43 -21.85
CA GLN A 131 -35.06 36.57 -22.58
C GLN A 131 -35.81 35.59 -21.65
N PRO A 132 -37.02 35.14 -22.01
CA PRO A 132 -37.69 34.06 -21.30
C PRO A 132 -36.83 32.78 -21.26
N CYS A 133 -37.03 31.94 -20.25
CA CYS A 133 -36.25 30.70 -20.15
C CYS A 133 -36.40 29.84 -21.41
N VAL A 134 -35.29 29.40 -22.00
CA VAL A 134 -35.31 28.57 -23.23
C VAL A 134 -35.90 27.17 -23.02
N LEU A 135 -36.05 26.73 -21.77
CA LEU A 135 -36.61 25.41 -21.45
C LEU A 135 -38.10 25.49 -21.13
N CYS A 136 -38.54 26.41 -20.26
CA CYS A 136 -39.94 26.51 -19.84
C CYS A 136 -40.73 27.71 -20.40
N GLY A 137 -40.07 28.66 -21.06
CA GLY A 137 -40.69 29.86 -21.61
C GLY A 137 -41.07 30.94 -20.58
N GLU A 138 -40.81 30.72 -19.29
CA GLU A 138 -41.21 31.65 -18.22
C GLU A 138 -40.29 32.89 -18.16
N GLN A 139 -40.88 34.06 -17.90
CA GLN A 139 -40.15 35.33 -17.82
C GLN A 139 -39.62 35.58 -16.40
N ARG A 140 -38.54 36.38 -16.29
CA ARG A 140 -37.98 36.83 -14.99
C ARG A 140 -37.59 35.72 -14.01
N THR A 141 -37.27 34.53 -14.52
CA THR A 141 -36.84 33.36 -13.71
C THR A 141 -35.37 33.03 -13.87
N VAL A 142 -34.71 33.62 -14.87
CA VAL A 142 -33.31 33.35 -15.24
C VAL A 142 -32.41 34.39 -14.60
N PHE A 143 -31.40 33.94 -13.87
CA PHE A 143 -30.44 34.80 -13.19
C PHE A 143 -29.02 34.25 -13.35
N PRO A 144 -27.99 35.12 -13.41
CA PRO A 144 -26.61 34.66 -13.38
C PRO A 144 -26.28 34.05 -12.02
N VAL A 145 -25.43 33.02 -12.00
CA VAL A 145 -24.86 32.44 -10.77
C VAL A 145 -23.36 32.73 -10.67
N SER A 146 -22.87 33.05 -9.47
CA SER A 146 -21.47 33.40 -9.20
C SER A 146 -20.61 32.17 -8.89
N PRO A 147 -19.36 32.04 -9.35
CA PRO A 147 -18.60 33.02 -10.15
C PRO A 147 -18.69 32.78 -11.67
N CYS A 148 -19.31 31.69 -12.11
CA CYS A 148 -19.28 31.29 -13.53
C CYS A 148 -20.16 32.16 -14.45
N ALA A 149 -21.02 33.02 -13.89
CA ALA A 149 -21.95 33.91 -14.59
C ALA A 149 -22.96 33.21 -15.52
N HIS A 150 -23.13 31.89 -15.41
CA HIS A 150 -24.13 31.17 -16.19
C HIS A 150 -25.54 31.59 -15.81
N LEU A 151 -26.39 31.75 -16.82
CA LEU A 151 -27.79 32.14 -16.68
C LEU A 151 -28.66 30.91 -16.37
N VAL A 152 -29.14 30.81 -15.13
CA VAL A 152 -29.86 29.65 -14.61
C VAL A 152 -31.32 30.01 -14.31
N CYS A 153 -32.27 29.25 -14.87
CA CYS A 153 -33.68 29.35 -14.54
C CYS A 153 -34.00 28.67 -13.19
N ARG A 154 -34.48 29.42 -12.21
CA ARG A 154 -34.82 28.92 -10.86
C ARG A 154 -36.09 28.04 -10.79
N LEU A 155 -36.79 27.87 -11.91
CA LEU A 155 -37.93 26.96 -12.04
C LEU A 155 -37.54 25.63 -12.70
N CYS A 156 -36.67 25.67 -13.72
CA CYS A 156 -36.18 24.46 -14.38
C CYS A 156 -35.14 23.72 -13.55
N TRP A 157 -34.41 24.46 -12.70
CA TRP A 157 -33.39 23.93 -11.81
C TRP A 157 -33.75 24.26 -10.37
N ASP A 158 -33.87 23.24 -9.51
CA ASP A 158 -34.12 23.45 -8.08
C ASP A 158 -32.80 23.61 -7.33
N GLY A 159 -32.51 24.83 -6.87
CA GLY A 159 -31.31 25.09 -6.09
C GLY A 159 -31.28 24.44 -4.70
N ALA A 160 -32.33 23.72 -4.29
CA ALA A 160 -32.27 22.79 -3.16
C ALA A 160 -31.56 21.48 -3.51
N ASP A 161 -31.50 21.11 -4.79
CA ASP A 161 -30.88 19.87 -5.26
C ASP A 161 -29.42 20.03 -5.61
N TYR A 162 -28.99 21.22 -6.01
CA TYR A 162 -27.63 21.44 -6.51
C TYR A 162 -26.72 22.10 -5.46
N ALA A 163 -25.46 21.65 -5.43
CA ALA A 163 -24.36 22.29 -4.70
C ALA A 163 -23.47 23.19 -5.57
N GLY A 164 -23.63 23.11 -6.88
CA GLY A 164 -22.91 23.89 -7.88
C GLY A 164 -23.85 24.50 -8.92
N CYS A 165 -23.27 25.08 -9.97
CA CYS A 165 -24.02 25.51 -11.14
C CYS A 165 -24.60 24.28 -11.86
N PRO A 166 -25.91 24.19 -12.12
CA PRO A 166 -26.49 23.04 -12.82
C PRO A 166 -26.05 22.95 -14.28
N LEU A 167 -25.47 24.02 -14.84
CA LEU A 167 -25.04 24.07 -16.24
C LEU A 167 -23.60 23.63 -16.43
N CYS A 168 -22.65 24.25 -15.73
CA CYS A 168 -21.22 23.91 -15.86
C CYS A 168 -20.68 23.01 -14.75
N HIS A 169 -21.50 22.63 -13.77
CA HIS A 169 -21.12 21.78 -12.65
C HIS A 169 -20.01 22.31 -11.75
N ARG A 170 -19.54 23.55 -11.98
CA ARG A 170 -18.61 24.20 -11.07
C ARG A 170 -19.29 24.54 -9.75
N ARG A 171 -18.50 24.54 -8.68
CA ARG A 171 -18.91 25.07 -7.39
C ARG A 171 -19.20 26.57 -7.55
N ILE A 172 -20.28 27.01 -6.91
CA ILE A 172 -20.72 28.41 -6.90
C ILE A 172 -20.63 28.98 -5.50
N ASP A 173 -20.69 30.30 -5.39
CA ASP A 173 -20.59 30.99 -4.11
C ASP A 173 -21.68 30.47 -3.16
N SER A 174 -21.30 30.11 -1.93
CA SER A 174 -22.22 29.51 -0.96
C SER A 174 -23.39 30.44 -0.56
N ALA A 175 -23.25 31.74 -0.80
CA ALA A 175 -24.28 32.76 -0.57
C ALA A 175 -25.11 33.10 -1.82
N ASP A 176 -24.85 32.46 -2.96
CA ASP A 176 -25.60 32.72 -4.19
C ASP A 176 -27.10 32.42 -3.99
N PRO A 177 -28.02 33.33 -4.35
CA PRO A 177 -29.45 33.14 -4.12
C PRO A 177 -30.08 31.97 -4.89
N PHE A 178 -29.38 31.39 -5.86
CA PHE A 178 -29.80 30.12 -6.46
C PHE A 178 -29.79 29.00 -5.42
N LEU A 179 -28.74 28.90 -4.59
CA LEU A 179 -28.60 27.84 -3.59
C LEU A 179 -29.65 28.02 -2.48
N ARG A 180 -30.64 27.13 -2.46
CA ARG A 180 -31.66 27.16 -1.41
C ARG A 180 -31.13 26.46 -0.16
N PRO A 181 -31.45 26.97 1.04
CA PRO A 181 -31.14 26.27 2.27
C PRO A 181 -31.82 24.89 2.24
N VAL A 182 -31.01 23.84 2.30
CA VAL A 182 -31.49 22.49 2.54
C VAL A 182 -31.42 22.30 4.05
N ARG A 183 -32.50 21.80 4.66
CA ARG A 183 -32.46 21.40 6.07
C ARG A 183 -31.34 20.38 6.19
N ALA A 184 -30.36 20.63 7.05
CA ALA A 184 -29.31 19.64 7.31
C ALA A 184 -30.01 18.32 7.63
N VAL A 185 -29.84 17.31 6.77
CA VAL A 185 -30.37 15.98 7.00
C VAL A 185 -29.46 15.35 8.04
N GLY A 186 -29.58 15.81 9.29
CA GLY A 186 -29.13 15.08 10.46
C GLY A 186 -30.21 14.07 10.77
N ALA A 187 -30.43 13.09 9.89
CA ALA A 187 -31.21 11.93 10.31
C ALA A 187 -30.49 11.34 11.52
N ALA A 188 -31.25 10.95 12.55
CA ALA A 188 -30.71 10.12 13.61
C ALA A 188 -30.04 8.93 12.92
N LYS A 189 -28.72 8.88 12.99
CA LYS A 189 -27.92 7.87 12.32
C LYS A 189 -28.40 6.52 12.80
N ALA A 190 -28.96 5.71 11.90
CA ALA A 190 -29.37 4.36 12.25
C ALA A 190 -28.17 3.63 12.87
N PRO A 191 -28.38 2.76 13.88
CA PRO A 191 -27.31 1.94 14.40
C PRO A 191 -26.74 1.09 13.28
N SER A 192 -25.47 1.32 12.91
CA SER A 192 -24.77 0.56 11.88
C SER A 192 -23.75 -0.37 12.55
N LYS A 193 -23.65 -1.60 12.04
CA LYS A 193 -22.56 -2.52 12.41
C LYS A 193 -21.34 -2.12 11.59
N GLY A 194 -20.47 -1.30 12.16
CA GLY A 194 -19.18 -0.94 11.58
C GLY A 194 -18.03 -1.70 12.22
N PRO A 195 -16.85 -1.79 11.56
CA PRO A 195 -15.65 -2.27 12.22
C PRO A 195 -15.31 -1.30 13.37
N LEU A 196 -15.19 -1.84 14.58
CA LEU A 196 -14.79 -1.08 15.75
C LEU A 196 -13.27 -1.11 15.92
N ARG A 197 -12.68 0.05 16.23
CA ARG A 197 -11.27 0.23 16.57
C ARG A 197 -11.15 0.52 18.05
N LEU A 198 -10.34 -0.26 18.75
CA LEU A 198 -10.09 -0.06 20.18
C LEU A 198 -8.95 0.95 20.39
N LEU A 199 -9.28 2.16 20.81
CA LEU A 199 -8.31 3.20 21.16
C LEU A 199 -7.67 2.91 22.52
N ARG A 200 -6.34 2.98 22.58
CA ARG A 200 -5.54 2.68 23.76
C ARG A 200 -4.90 3.93 24.34
N HIS A 201 -4.70 3.94 25.65
CA HIS A 201 -3.99 5.02 26.31
C HIS A 201 -2.48 4.79 26.20
N GLY A 202 -1.78 5.74 25.60
CA GLY A 202 -0.33 5.84 25.64
C GLY A 202 0.12 6.80 26.72
N THR A 203 1.27 6.51 27.34
CA THR A 203 1.83 7.34 28.40
C THR A 203 2.98 8.22 27.93
N ASP A 204 3.76 7.74 26.97
CA ASP A 204 4.93 8.45 26.44
C ASP A 204 5.03 8.20 24.92
N PRO A 205 4.72 9.21 24.08
CA PRO A 205 4.82 9.10 22.64
C PRO A 205 6.22 8.73 22.13
N ALA A 206 7.29 9.15 22.80
CA ALA A 206 8.65 8.85 22.39
C ALA A 206 9.02 7.39 22.70
N ALA A 207 8.60 6.90 23.86
CA ALA A 207 8.76 5.48 24.22
C ALA A 207 7.96 4.57 23.27
N ASP A 208 6.72 4.95 22.93
CA ASP A 208 5.87 4.18 22.01
C ASP A 208 6.36 4.27 20.54
N ALA A 209 7.03 5.37 20.17
CA ALA A 209 7.63 5.54 18.85
C ALA A 209 8.87 4.66 18.61
N LEU A 210 9.63 4.33 19.65
CA LEU A 210 10.89 3.59 19.49
C LEU A 210 10.71 2.17 18.92
N PRO A 211 9.78 1.32 19.43
CA PRO A 211 9.52 0.01 18.83
C PRO A 211 9.05 0.12 17.38
N VAL A 212 8.21 1.11 17.06
CA VAL A 212 7.73 1.36 15.70
C VAL A 212 8.87 1.73 14.76
N LEU A 213 9.76 2.62 15.21
CA LEU A 213 10.96 3.00 14.47
C LEU A 213 11.84 1.77 14.22
N GLN A 214 12.11 0.94 15.24
CA GLN A 214 12.93 -0.27 15.10
C GLN A 214 12.31 -1.26 14.11
N ALA A 215 10.99 -1.47 14.15
CA ALA A 215 10.29 -2.33 13.21
C ALA A 215 10.48 -1.84 11.75
N LEU A 216 10.33 -0.54 11.50
CA LEU A 216 10.53 0.05 10.16
C LEU A 216 11.99 -0.04 9.69
N LEU A 217 12.96 0.12 10.59
CA LEU A 217 14.38 0.05 10.26
C LEU A 217 14.87 -1.37 9.96
N THR A 218 14.27 -2.37 10.60
CA THR A 218 14.62 -3.79 10.45
C THR A 218 13.80 -4.52 9.38
N GLN A 219 12.81 -3.85 8.79
CA GLN A 219 12.00 -4.40 7.72
C GLN A 219 12.84 -4.82 6.50
N SER A 220 12.55 -6.01 5.97
CA SER A 220 13.30 -6.65 4.87
C SER A 220 12.66 -6.44 3.51
N THR A 221 11.50 -5.77 3.48
CA THR A 221 10.80 -5.34 2.27
C THR A 221 10.86 -3.81 2.15
N PRO A 222 10.93 -3.25 0.93
CA PRO A 222 10.83 -1.81 0.73
C PRO A 222 9.62 -1.21 1.47
N LEU A 223 9.81 -0.05 2.08
CA LEU A 223 8.76 0.67 2.80
C LEU A 223 7.72 1.26 1.83
N SER A 224 6.45 1.26 2.25
CA SER A 224 5.39 1.97 1.53
C SER A 224 5.59 3.50 1.61
N PRO A 225 4.93 4.29 0.75
CA PRO A 225 4.90 5.75 0.90
C PRO A 225 4.50 6.21 2.32
N GLN A 226 3.48 5.59 2.92
CA GLN A 226 3.08 5.87 4.30
C GLN A 226 4.19 5.54 5.30
N ASP A 227 4.83 4.37 5.17
CA ASP A 227 5.91 3.95 6.06
C ASP A 227 7.14 4.87 5.97
N ARG A 228 7.46 5.40 4.79
CA ARG A 228 8.57 6.34 4.60
C ARG A 228 8.32 7.69 5.26
N GLU A 229 7.09 8.18 5.19
CA GLU A 229 6.69 9.41 5.91
C GLU A 229 6.67 9.20 7.41
N ASP A 230 6.08 8.09 7.87
CA ASP A 230 6.08 7.72 9.28
C ASP A 230 7.51 7.59 9.81
N LEU A 231 8.42 6.93 9.07
CA LEU A 231 9.84 6.85 9.42
C LEU A 231 10.48 8.23 9.56
N THR A 232 10.17 9.17 8.66
CA THR A 232 10.70 10.54 8.73
C THR A 232 10.20 11.29 9.96
N VAL A 233 8.90 11.15 10.29
CA VAL A 233 8.30 11.71 11.52
C VAL A 233 8.95 11.09 12.77
N LEU A 234 9.12 9.78 12.79
CA LEU A 234 9.72 9.04 13.91
C LEU A 234 11.20 9.38 14.13
N LEU A 235 11.97 9.54 13.05
CA LEU A 235 13.38 9.96 13.14
C LEU A 235 13.54 11.38 13.70
N ALA A 236 12.57 12.27 13.49
CA ALA A 236 12.63 13.64 13.99
C ALA A 236 12.40 13.75 15.50
N VAL A 237 11.75 12.75 16.11
CA VAL A 237 11.39 12.72 17.54
C VAL A 237 12.24 11.73 18.34
N ALA A 238 12.81 10.71 17.69
CA ALA A 238 13.75 9.80 18.32
C ALA A 238 15.09 10.50 18.62
N PRO A 239 15.80 10.10 19.69
CA PRO A 239 17.12 10.64 19.97
C PRO A 239 18.07 10.42 18.78
N ALA A 240 18.81 11.46 18.37
CA ALA A 240 19.79 11.40 17.28
C ALA A 240 21.09 10.65 17.68
N ASP A 241 20.97 9.57 18.46
CA ASP A 241 22.08 8.71 18.84
C ASP A 241 22.27 7.61 17.79
N PRO A 242 23.40 7.59 17.04
CA PRO A 242 23.72 6.52 16.10
C PRO A 242 23.77 5.12 16.72
N GLY A 243 23.94 5.02 18.05
CA GLY A 243 23.87 3.78 18.80
C GLY A 243 22.47 3.16 18.87
N LEU A 244 21.42 3.91 18.55
CA LEU A 244 20.05 3.42 18.45
C LEU A 244 19.71 2.83 17.07
N LEU A 245 20.56 3.02 16.06
CA LEU A 245 20.36 2.40 14.76
C LEU A 245 20.73 0.91 14.83
N PRO A 246 19.93 0.01 14.22
CA PRO A 246 20.31 -1.39 14.14
C PRO A 246 21.64 -1.53 13.39
N GLU A 247 22.37 -2.61 13.68
CA GLU A 247 23.64 -2.92 13.01
C GLU A 247 23.44 -2.99 11.49
N HIS A 248 22.33 -3.59 11.06
CA HIS A 248 21.96 -3.74 9.67
C HIS A 248 20.59 -3.12 9.36
N ILE A 249 20.52 -2.31 8.30
CA ILE A 249 19.26 -1.84 7.69
C ILE A 249 19.13 -2.57 6.34
N PRO A 250 18.28 -3.61 6.23
CA PRO A 250 18.27 -4.51 5.08
C PRO A 250 17.90 -3.80 3.76
N VAL A 251 16.98 -2.85 3.84
CA VAL A 251 16.48 -2.12 2.68
C VAL A 251 17.36 -0.92 2.38
N ARG A 252 18.01 -0.96 1.21
CA ARG A 252 18.92 0.08 0.71
C ARG A 252 18.30 1.49 0.67
N GLU A 253 17.01 1.58 0.35
CA GLU A 253 16.27 2.85 0.27
C GLU A 253 15.98 3.43 1.66
N THR A 254 15.51 2.58 2.59
CA THR A 254 15.36 2.93 4.00
C THR A 254 16.68 3.41 4.58
N LYS A 255 17.78 2.68 4.31
CA LYS A 255 19.13 3.07 4.72
C LYS A 255 19.50 4.46 4.20
N ALA A 256 19.30 4.73 2.92
CA ALA A 256 19.62 6.03 2.33
C ALA A 256 18.77 7.18 2.92
N LEU A 257 17.48 6.93 3.19
CA LEU A 257 16.60 7.90 3.84
C LEU A 257 17.09 8.22 5.27
N VAL A 258 17.37 7.19 6.08
CA VAL A 258 17.89 7.34 7.45
C VAL A 258 19.21 8.10 7.46
N LEU A 259 20.17 7.69 6.62
CA LEU A 259 21.47 8.35 6.52
C LEU A 259 21.33 9.79 6.02
N GLY A 260 20.46 10.05 5.05
CA GLY A 260 20.21 11.40 4.52
C GLY A 260 19.60 12.33 5.56
N THR A 261 18.73 11.82 6.44
CA THR A 261 18.13 12.57 7.55
C THR A 261 19.15 12.88 8.65
N LEU A 262 20.03 11.93 9.01
CA LEU A 262 20.96 12.08 10.13
C LEU A 262 22.26 12.81 9.77
N LEU A 263 22.75 12.66 8.54
CA LEU A 263 24.07 13.18 8.12
C LEU A 263 24.26 14.69 8.30
N PRO A 264 23.27 15.58 8.01
CA PRO A 264 23.43 17.03 8.16
C PRO A 264 23.75 17.49 9.60
N GLY A 265 23.28 16.74 10.61
CA GLY A 265 23.49 17.04 12.03
C GLY A 265 24.49 16.14 12.75
N ALA A 266 25.09 15.16 12.05
CA ALA A 266 25.89 14.13 12.68
C ALA A 266 27.27 14.65 13.16
N PRO A 267 27.64 14.44 14.44
CA PRO A 267 28.97 14.80 14.94
C PRO A 267 30.07 13.92 14.34
N ASP A 268 29.78 12.64 14.08
CA ASP A 268 30.66 11.70 13.40
C ASP A 268 30.06 11.21 12.06
N ARG A 269 30.44 11.89 10.98
CA ARG A 269 30.03 11.51 9.62
C ARG A 269 30.67 10.19 9.16
N ALA A 270 31.84 9.82 9.67
CA ALA A 270 32.54 8.62 9.21
C ALA A 270 31.80 7.35 9.62
N ALA A 271 31.25 7.31 10.83
CA ALA A 271 30.43 6.21 11.31
C ALA A 271 29.18 5.98 10.44
N LEU A 272 28.51 7.05 10.00
CA LEU A 272 27.34 6.96 9.12
C LEU A 272 27.72 6.52 7.70
N LEU A 273 28.77 7.12 7.13
CA LEU A 273 29.22 6.79 5.77
C LEU A 273 29.82 5.38 5.68
N GLY A 274 30.35 4.83 6.78
CA GLY A 274 30.82 3.44 6.86
C GLY A 274 29.72 2.39 6.65
N ARG A 275 28.44 2.77 6.72
CA ARG A 275 27.29 1.90 6.43
C ARG A 275 26.96 1.79 4.93
N LEU A 276 27.68 2.51 4.07
CA LEU A 276 27.55 2.45 2.61
C LEU A 276 28.46 1.35 2.07
N ASP A 277 27.87 0.25 1.62
CA ASP A 277 28.53 -0.98 1.17
C ASP A 277 28.34 -1.25 -0.34
N THR A 278 27.61 -0.38 -1.05
CA THR A 278 27.43 -0.44 -2.50
C THR A 278 27.55 0.95 -3.13
N ALA A 279 27.89 1.01 -4.41
CA ALA A 279 27.94 2.30 -5.10
C ALA A 279 26.54 2.89 -5.18
N THR A 280 25.53 2.05 -5.43
CA THR A 280 24.13 2.50 -5.49
C THR A 280 23.68 3.16 -4.18
N ASP A 281 24.19 2.75 -3.02
CA ASP A 281 23.87 3.43 -1.75
C ASP A 281 24.40 4.86 -1.71
N VAL A 282 25.60 5.11 -2.24
CA VAL A 282 26.15 6.47 -2.39
C VAL A 282 25.25 7.31 -3.30
N LEU A 283 24.78 6.74 -4.42
CA LEU A 283 23.88 7.42 -5.34
C LEU A 283 22.52 7.76 -4.69
N ARG A 284 21.94 6.83 -3.92
CA ARG A 284 20.68 7.04 -3.19
C ARG A 284 20.84 8.12 -2.12
N LEU A 285 21.92 8.07 -1.35
CA LEU A 285 22.21 9.10 -0.35
C LEU A 285 22.33 10.49 -1.00
N LEU A 286 23.04 10.59 -2.13
CA LEU A 286 23.13 11.85 -2.89
C LEU A 286 21.76 12.35 -3.37
N ALA A 287 20.87 11.43 -3.77
CA ALA A 287 19.52 11.80 -4.19
C ALA A 287 18.72 12.38 -3.01
N VAL A 288 18.74 11.72 -1.85
CA VAL A 288 18.07 12.19 -0.62
C VAL A 288 18.61 13.54 -0.17
N LEU A 289 19.95 13.72 -0.12
CA LEU A 289 20.58 15.00 0.24
C LEU A 289 20.27 16.12 -0.76
N SER A 290 19.81 15.79 -1.97
CA SER A 290 19.41 16.75 -3.00
C SER A 290 17.89 17.02 -2.99
N GLY A 291 17.16 16.56 -1.97
CA GLY A 291 15.71 16.70 -1.85
C GLY A 291 14.91 15.76 -2.75
N GLY A 292 15.54 14.72 -3.31
CA GLY A 292 14.86 13.67 -4.06
C GLY A 292 14.62 12.40 -3.25
N GLU A 293 14.01 11.41 -3.89
CA GLU A 293 13.71 10.14 -3.23
C GLU A 293 14.85 9.10 -3.34
N ALA A 294 14.99 8.26 -2.32
CA ALA A 294 15.94 7.15 -2.31
C ALA A 294 15.66 6.09 -3.41
N GLY A 295 14.46 6.09 -3.99
CA GLY A 295 14.07 5.21 -5.10
C GLY A 295 14.73 5.54 -6.44
N LEU A 296 15.36 6.71 -6.60
CA LEU A 296 15.98 7.22 -7.83
C LEU A 296 15.03 7.46 -9.01
N ASP A 297 13.74 7.62 -8.75
CA ASP A 297 12.72 7.90 -9.75
C ASP A 297 11.62 8.77 -9.13
N PRO A 298 11.35 10.01 -9.60
CA PRO A 298 12.16 10.73 -10.59
C PRO A 298 13.54 11.08 -10.02
N LEU A 299 14.52 11.25 -10.91
CA LEU A 299 15.86 11.67 -10.51
C LEU A 299 15.87 13.16 -10.11
N PRO A 300 16.36 13.51 -8.90
CA PRO A 300 16.47 14.90 -8.51
C PRO A 300 17.56 15.61 -9.32
N ARG A 301 17.55 16.94 -9.24
CA ARG A 301 18.74 17.73 -9.58
C ARG A 301 19.75 17.57 -8.45
N PHE A 302 20.82 16.81 -8.69
CA PHE A 302 21.85 16.59 -7.68
C PHE A 302 22.49 17.91 -7.24
N ALA A 303 22.40 18.21 -5.94
CA ALA A 303 23.11 19.32 -5.33
C ALA A 303 24.59 18.97 -5.18
N GLY A 304 25.46 19.97 -5.26
CA GLY A 304 26.90 19.78 -5.05
C GLY A 304 27.21 19.54 -3.57
N PRO A 305 27.66 18.35 -3.15
CA PRO A 305 28.08 18.17 -1.76
C PRO A 305 29.28 19.07 -1.47
N GLY A 306 29.39 19.54 -0.22
CA GLY A 306 30.57 20.29 0.22
C GLY A 306 31.85 19.49 -0.04
N ARG A 307 32.98 20.18 -0.31
CA ARG A 307 34.27 19.55 -0.64
C ARG A 307 34.69 18.41 0.31
N PRO A 308 34.47 18.50 1.64
CA PRO A 308 34.76 17.39 2.56
C PRO A 308 33.92 16.15 2.27
N LEU A 309 32.59 16.30 2.21
CA LEU A 309 31.67 15.20 1.94
C LEU A 309 31.92 14.58 0.56
N ARG A 310 32.19 15.39 -0.46
CA ARG A 310 32.56 14.91 -1.81
C ARG A 310 33.74 13.94 -1.77
N ARG A 311 34.80 14.28 -1.04
CA ARG A 311 35.99 13.44 -0.89
C ARG A 311 35.69 12.15 -0.11
N GLU A 312 34.87 12.24 0.93
CA GLU A 312 34.46 11.09 1.74
C GLU A 312 33.66 10.10 0.88
N LEU A 313 32.68 10.58 0.10
CA LEU A 313 31.88 9.75 -0.81
C LEU A 313 32.70 9.11 -1.94
N LEU A 314 33.65 9.84 -2.54
CA LEU A 314 34.59 9.24 -3.50
C LEU A 314 35.53 8.21 -2.85
N GLY A 315 35.89 8.42 -1.58
CA GLY A 315 36.64 7.44 -0.78
C GLY A 315 35.85 6.16 -0.55
N VAL A 316 34.56 6.27 -0.22
CA VAL A 316 33.65 5.13 -0.11
C VAL A 316 33.57 4.38 -1.43
N LEU A 317 33.33 5.07 -2.56
CA LEU A 317 33.27 4.44 -3.87
C LEU A 317 34.58 3.73 -4.24
N ASP A 318 35.72 4.36 -3.97
CA ASP A 318 37.01 3.76 -4.27
C ASP A 318 37.25 2.50 -3.44
N ALA A 319 36.80 2.44 -2.18
CA ALA A 319 37.02 1.29 -1.30
C ALA A 319 36.26 0.02 -1.73
N LEU A 320 35.21 0.14 -2.54
CA LEU A 320 34.41 -0.99 -3.01
C LEU A 320 35.22 -1.95 -3.92
N PRO A 321 34.84 -3.24 -4.00
CA PRO A 321 35.42 -4.12 -5.00
C PRO A 321 35.09 -3.64 -6.41
N THR A 322 36.11 -3.56 -7.27
CA THR A 322 36.06 -2.88 -8.57
C THR A 322 35.00 -3.47 -9.50
N GLU A 323 34.82 -4.78 -9.48
CA GLU A 323 33.81 -5.50 -10.27
C GLU A 323 32.38 -5.09 -9.92
N TYR A 324 32.05 -4.94 -8.63
CA TYR A 324 30.73 -4.49 -8.18
C TYR A 324 30.53 -3.00 -8.43
N LEU A 325 31.57 -2.19 -8.21
CA LEU A 325 31.53 -0.75 -8.49
C LEU A 325 31.22 -0.49 -9.97
N VAL A 326 31.92 -1.15 -10.91
CA VAL A 326 31.69 -1.01 -12.35
C VAL A 326 30.27 -1.43 -12.73
N GLU A 327 29.78 -2.54 -12.20
CA GLU A 327 28.41 -3.00 -12.48
C GLU A 327 27.35 -2.07 -11.93
N ASP A 328 27.50 -1.57 -10.70
CA ASP A 328 26.54 -0.67 -10.07
C ASP A 328 26.46 0.69 -10.76
N VAL A 329 27.60 1.24 -11.21
CA VAL A 329 27.57 2.50 -11.98
C VAL A 329 26.87 2.33 -13.33
N LEU A 330 26.99 1.15 -13.94
CA LEU A 330 26.32 0.81 -15.19
C LEU A 330 24.85 0.44 -15.01
N ARG A 331 24.43 0.02 -13.81
CA ARG A 331 23.01 -0.26 -13.48
C ARG A 331 22.16 1.00 -13.53
N HIS A 332 22.72 2.15 -13.14
CA HIS A 332 22.01 3.45 -13.11
C HIS A 332 22.75 4.52 -13.92
N PRO A 333 22.93 4.34 -15.24
CA PRO A 333 23.92 5.10 -16.00
C PRO A 333 23.55 6.59 -16.12
N THR A 334 22.27 6.90 -16.29
CA THR A 334 21.78 8.29 -16.37
C THR A 334 21.95 9.01 -15.03
N ALA A 335 21.56 8.37 -13.93
CA ALA A 335 21.68 8.92 -12.59
C ALA A 335 23.13 9.19 -12.21
N TRP A 336 24.02 8.23 -12.46
CA TRP A 336 25.44 8.38 -12.18
C TRP A 336 26.14 9.42 -13.06
N LYS A 337 25.76 9.54 -14.34
CA LYS A 337 26.31 10.60 -15.19
C LYS A 337 26.00 11.99 -14.61
N ARG A 338 24.77 12.21 -14.15
CA ARG A 338 24.35 13.45 -13.47
C ARG A 338 25.07 13.64 -12.14
N ALA A 339 25.13 12.63 -11.27
CA ALA A 339 25.85 12.71 -10.00
C ALA A 339 27.36 12.96 -10.19
N ALA A 340 27.95 12.45 -11.27
CA ALA A 340 29.36 12.65 -11.58
C ALA A 340 29.70 14.09 -12.00
N GLU A 341 28.71 14.90 -12.39
CA GLU A 341 28.90 16.33 -12.65
C GLU A 341 29.20 17.09 -11.35
N THR A 342 28.68 16.63 -10.22
CA THR A 342 28.89 17.25 -8.90
C THR A 342 29.99 16.57 -8.07
N LEU A 343 30.21 15.26 -8.25
CA LEU A 343 31.25 14.51 -7.56
C LEU A 343 32.66 14.77 -8.11
N HIS A 344 32.78 15.12 -9.39
CA HIS A 344 34.07 15.32 -10.08
C HIS A 344 35.07 14.15 -9.91
N PRO A 345 34.72 12.91 -10.32
CA PRO A 345 35.51 11.71 -10.03
C PRO A 345 36.92 11.71 -10.66
N PHE A 346 37.19 12.56 -11.64
CA PHE A 346 38.52 12.66 -12.28
C PHE A 346 39.43 13.70 -11.63
N GLU A 347 38.93 14.59 -10.75
CA GLU A 347 39.73 15.68 -10.17
C GLU A 347 40.89 15.14 -9.31
N GLN A 348 40.67 14.05 -8.59
CA GLN A 348 41.65 13.39 -7.73
C GLN A 348 41.82 11.92 -8.09
N HIS A 349 41.95 11.62 -9.39
CA HIS A 349 42.04 10.25 -9.91
C HIS A 349 43.18 9.43 -9.29
N GLY A 350 44.28 10.05 -8.84
CA GLY A 350 45.36 9.36 -8.13
C GLY A 350 44.99 8.93 -6.70
N ARG A 351 44.04 9.62 -6.07
CA ARG A 351 43.55 9.30 -4.72
C ARG A 351 42.39 8.30 -4.74
N HIS A 352 41.60 8.32 -5.82
CA HIS A 352 40.44 7.46 -6.02
C HIS A 352 40.50 6.75 -7.39
N PRO A 353 41.54 5.91 -7.64
CA PRO A 353 41.79 5.31 -8.94
C PRO A 353 40.68 4.35 -9.41
N ARG A 354 40.08 3.57 -8.51
CA ARG A 354 39.00 2.62 -8.83
C ARG A 354 37.70 3.36 -9.15
N ALA A 355 37.39 4.41 -8.41
CA ALA A 355 36.26 5.29 -8.72
C ALA A 355 36.45 5.96 -10.11
N ALA A 356 37.64 6.53 -10.36
CA ALA A 356 37.95 7.13 -11.66
C ALA A 356 37.81 6.12 -12.81
N LEU A 357 38.30 4.88 -12.62
CA LEU A 357 38.14 3.80 -13.59
C LEU A 357 36.67 3.50 -13.89
N ALA A 358 35.83 3.32 -12.88
CA ALA A 358 34.41 3.03 -13.05
C ALA A 358 33.67 4.15 -13.82
N PHE A 359 33.97 5.42 -13.51
CA PHE A 359 33.39 6.55 -14.24
C PHE A 359 33.94 6.70 -15.66
N ALA A 360 35.18 6.29 -15.93
CA ALA A 360 35.72 6.24 -17.28
C ALA A 360 35.00 5.19 -18.15
N VAL A 361 34.70 4.02 -17.57
CA VAL A 361 33.87 2.98 -18.21
C VAL A 361 32.46 3.50 -18.48
N LEU A 362 31.80 4.08 -17.47
CA LEU A 362 30.44 4.63 -17.58
C LEU A 362 30.31 5.69 -18.68
N ARG A 363 31.33 6.55 -18.83
CA ARG A 363 31.35 7.64 -19.81
C ARG A 363 31.90 7.21 -21.18
N GLY A 364 32.47 6.02 -21.29
CA GLY A 364 33.20 5.58 -22.48
C GLY A 364 34.38 6.50 -22.80
N THR A 365 35.07 6.98 -21.75
CA THR A 365 36.18 7.94 -21.86
C THR A 365 37.30 7.38 -22.74
N THR A 366 37.74 8.18 -23.72
CA THR A 366 38.92 7.87 -24.52
C THR A 366 40.17 7.97 -23.65
N VAL A 367 40.95 6.91 -23.60
CA VAL A 367 42.16 6.80 -22.80
C VAL A 367 43.37 7.14 -23.64
N THR A 368 44.10 8.18 -23.23
CA THR A 368 45.35 8.62 -23.87
C THR A 368 46.52 8.27 -22.95
N PRO A 369 47.35 7.26 -23.28
CA PRO A 369 48.42 6.78 -22.40
C PRO A 369 49.40 7.86 -21.94
N GLY A 370 49.64 8.89 -22.77
CA GLY A 370 50.56 10.00 -22.46
C GLY A 370 50.04 11.06 -21.48
N THR A 371 48.83 10.89 -20.92
CA THR A 371 48.26 11.82 -19.93
C THR A 371 48.27 11.22 -18.53
N PRO A 372 48.40 12.01 -17.44
CA PRO A 372 48.38 11.49 -16.08
C PRO A 372 47.13 10.65 -15.76
N LEU A 373 45.96 11.10 -16.22
CA LEU A 373 44.70 10.36 -16.06
C LEU A 373 44.72 9.06 -16.88
N GLY A 374 45.14 9.11 -18.14
CA GLY A 374 45.13 7.93 -19.01
C GLY A 374 46.11 6.84 -18.55
N ALA A 375 47.30 7.22 -18.08
CA ALA A 375 48.24 6.28 -17.47
C ALA A 375 47.66 5.61 -16.22
N ALA A 376 47.08 6.39 -15.30
CA ALA A 376 46.46 5.86 -14.08
C ALA A 376 45.28 4.93 -14.37
N LEU A 377 44.45 5.25 -15.39
CA LEU A 377 43.32 4.40 -15.79
C LEU A 377 43.79 3.06 -16.37
N LEU A 378 44.85 3.04 -17.18
CA LEU A 378 45.40 1.80 -17.74
C LEU A 378 46.07 0.94 -16.67
N GLU A 379 46.82 1.55 -15.76
CA GLU A 379 47.42 0.88 -14.62
C GLU A 379 46.35 0.23 -13.74
N THR A 380 45.30 0.99 -13.39
CA THR A 380 44.20 0.47 -12.58
C THR A 380 43.41 -0.61 -13.32
N ALA A 381 43.17 -0.46 -14.62
CA ALA A 381 42.48 -1.47 -15.42
C ALA A 381 43.27 -2.80 -15.50
N ALA A 382 44.59 -2.72 -15.66
CA ALA A 382 45.46 -3.90 -15.66
C ALA A 382 45.44 -4.64 -14.32
N ALA A 383 45.23 -3.92 -13.20
CA ALA A 383 45.08 -4.51 -11.87
C ALA A 383 43.72 -5.18 -11.63
N HIS A 384 42.71 -4.95 -12.49
CA HIS A 384 41.34 -5.46 -12.30
C HIS A 384 40.74 -6.08 -13.58
N PRO A 385 41.34 -7.17 -14.12
CA PRO A 385 40.91 -7.82 -15.36
C PRO A 385 39.50 -8.45 -15.27
N ASP A 386 39.05 -8.80 -14.05
CA ASP A 386 37.72 -9.36 -13.82
C ASP A 386 36.60 -8.30 -13.82
N ALA A 387 36.96 -7.01 -13.76
CA ALA A 387 36.00 -5.90 -13.77
C ALA A 387 35.93 -5.21 -15.15
N VAL A 388 37.06 -5.13 -15.84
CA VAL A 388 37.21 -4.37 -17.08
C VAL A 388 38.19 -5.02 -18.05
N ARG A 389 38.07 -4.66 -19.33
CA ARG A 389 39.03 -5.01 -20.38
C ARG A 389 39.37 -3.79 -21.24
N VAL A 390 40.62 -3.69 -21.68
CA VAL A 390 41.08 -2.61 -22.56
C VAL A 390 40.82 -3.02 -24.02
N GLU A 391 40.07 -2.19 -24.75
CA GLU A 391 39.76 -2.38 -26.16
C GLU A 391 40.13 -1.10 -26.95
N GLY A 392 41.26 -1.15 -27.65
CA GLY A 392 41.78 0.02 -28.37
C GLY A 392 42.04 1.18 -27.43
N SER A 393 41.40 2.33 -27.67
CA SER A 393 41.51 3.54 -26.84
C SER A 393 40.43 3.66 -25.77
N ARG A 394 39.69 2.58 -25.46
CA ARG A 394 38.61 2.58 -24.47
C ARG A 394 38.73 1.41 -23.50
N ILE A 395 38.11 1.57 -22.35
CA ILE A 395 37.96 0.51 -21.34
C ILE A 395 36.50 0.06 -21.35
N ARG A 396 36.26 -1.24 -21.50
CA ARG A 396 34.94 -1.87 -21.50
C ARG A 396 34.70 -2.66 -20.22
N PRO A 397 33.45 -2.81 -19.77
CA PRO A 397 33.16 -3.63 -18.61
C PRO A 397 33.27 -5.13 -18.93
N ALA A 398 33.76 -5.92 -17.97
CA ALA A 398 33.76 -7.38 -18.00
C ALA A 398 32.78 -7.89 -16.91
N THR A 399 31.47 -7.82 -17.18
CA THR A 399 30.46 -8.04 -16.13
C THR A 399 30.17 -9.53 -15.88
N TRP A 400 29.83 -9.85 -14.64
CA TRP A 400 29.25 -11.14 -14.27
C TRP A 400 27.94 -11.40 -15.03
N ALA A 401 27.08 -10.38 -15.16
CA ALA A 401 25.79 -10.52 -15.85
C ALA A 401 25.97 -10.90 -17.33
N GLY A 402 26.97 -10.31 -18.01
CA GLY A 402 27.30 -10.66 -19.39
C GLY A 402 27.75 -12.12 -19.53
N ARG A 403 28.52 -12.64 -18.58
CA ARG A 403 28.93 -14.06 -18.57
C ARG A 403 27.74 -14.99 -18.34
N LEU A 404 26.81 -14.64 -17.44
CA LEU A 404 25.60 -15.43 -17.21
C LEU A 404 24.70 -15.45 -18.44
N GLU A 405 24.41 -14.29 -19.04
CA GLU A 405 23.57 -14.22 -20.25
C GLU A 405 24.18 -15.00 -21.42
N GLN A 406 25.52 -15.00 -21.56
CA GLN A 406 26.21 -15.83 -22.55
C GLN A 406 25.99 -17.33 -22.27
N ALA A 407 26.19 -17.80 -21.03
CA ALA A 407 25.97 -19.21 -20.67
C ALA A 407 24.50 -19.64 -20.88
N LEU A 408 23.54 -18.75 -20.59
CA LEU A 408 22.12 -18.99 -20.86
C LEU A 408 21.85 -19.11 -22.37
N ALA A 409 22.43 -18.22 -23.18
CA ALA A 409 22.28 -18.24 -24.64
C ALA A 409 22.91 -19.48 -25.29
N ASP A 410 24.04 -19.95 -24.75
CA ASP A 410 24.72 -21.15 -25.20
C ASP A 410 23.98 -22.45 -24.80
N GLY A 411 22.95 -22.35 -23.95
CA GLY A 411 22.23 -23.51 -23.41
C GLY A 411 23.07 -24.33 -22.43
N ASP A 412 24.21 -23.81 -21.95
CA ASP A 412 25.07 -24.49 -20.98
C ASP A 412 24.51 -24.31 -19.58
N ALA A 413 23.62 -25.23 -19.25
CA ALA A 413 22.86 -25.17 -18.02
C ALA A 413 23.72 -25.44 -16.76
N GLY A 414 24.84 -26.17 -16.90
CA GLY A 414 25.81 -26.37 -15.83
C GLY A 414 26.62 -25.10 -15.54
N ALA A 415 27.14 -24.45 -16.57
CA ALA A 415 27.84 -23.18 -16.45
C ALA A 415 26.91 -22.06 -15.95
N ALA A 416 25.68 -21.99 -16.47
CA ALA A 416 24.68 -21.03 -16.03
C ALA A 416 24.33 -21.22 -14.54
N ALA A 417 24.11 -22.46 -14.09
CA ALA A 417 23.86 -22.75 -12.68
C ALA A 417 25.05 -22.38 -11.77
N ALA A 418 26.28 -22.68 -12.21
CA ALA A 418 27.49 -22.34 -11.46
C ALA A 418 27.70 -20.82 -11.35
N LEU A 419 27.46 -20.06 -12.43
CA LEU A 419 27.53 -18.60 -12.42
C LEU A 419 26.42 -17.98 -11.57
N ALA A 420 25.18 -18.45 -11.73
CA ALA A 420 24.03 -18.01 -10.96
C ALA A 420 24.24 -18.24 -9.44
N GLY A 421 24.81 -19.39 -9.06
CA GLY A 421 25.13 -19.73 -7.66
C GLY A 421 26.12 -18.78 -6.98
N GLN A 422 26.89 -17.98 -7.72
CA GLN A 422 27.76 -16.94 -7.15
C GLN A 422 26.95 -15.74 -6.61
N ARG A 423 25.72 -15.56 -7.10
CA ARG A 423 24.81 -14.47 -6.70
C ARG A 423 23.43 -15.03 -6.35
N PRO A 424 23.22 -15.43 -5.08
CA PRO A 424 21.98 -16.07 -4.62
C PRO A 424 20.68 -15.39 -5.04
N GLY A 425 20.65 -14.05 -5.00
CA GLY A 425 19.47 -13.29 -5.41
C GLY A 425 19.16 -13.41 -6.92
N GLU A 426 20.17 -13.58 -7.76
CA GLU A 426 19.98 -13.80 -9.20
C GLU A 426 19.65 -15.26 -9.51
N LEU A 427 20.27 -16.21 -8.79
CA LEU A 427 19.91 -17.64 -8.86
C LEU A 427 18.42 -17.86 -8.70
N VAL A 428 17.83 -17.31 -7.63
CA VAL A 428 16.41 -17.49 -7.32
C VAL A 428 15.52 -16.77 -8.35
N ARG A 429 15.89 -15.55 -8.78
CA ARG A 429 15.13 -14.79 -9.79
C ARG A 429 15.13 -15.43 -11.18
N ARG A 430 16.18 -16.19 -11.52
CA ARG A 430 16.34 -16.86 -12.82
C ARG A 430 15.97 -18.34 -12.77
N LEU A 431 15.42 -18.84 -11.66
CA LEU A 431 15.21 -20.26 -11.44
C LEU A 431 14.31 -20.91 -12.51
N ASP A 432 13.19 -20.28 -12.89
CA ASP A 432 12.37 -20.79 -14.01
C ASP A 432 13.16 -20.90 -15.33
N HIS A 433 14.03 -19.94 -15.64
CA HIS A 433 14.85 -20.00 -16.85
C HIS A 433 15.88 -21.13 -16.77
N LEU A 434 16.56 -21.28 -15.63
CA LEU A 434 17.54 -22.35 -15.39
C LEU A 434 16.90 -23.74 -15.45
N LEU A 435 15.67 -23.88 -14.96
CA LEU A 435 14.92 -25.13 -15.06
C LEU A 435 14.52 -25.43 -16.51
N ARG A 436 14.11 -24.42 -17.28
CA ARG A 436 13.75 -24.60 -18.71
C ARG A 436 14.91 -24.99 -19.61
N LEU A 437 16.17 -24.79 -19.19
CA LEU A 437 17.34 -25.32 -19.91
C LEU A 437 17.42 -26.86 -19.84
N HIS A 438 16.66 -27.48 -18.95
CA HIS A 438 16.64 -28.92 -18.74
C HIS A 438 15.23 -29.47 -18.95
N THR A 439 15.07 -30.40 -19.90
CA THR A 439 13.77 -31.03 -20.19
C THR A 439 13.56 -32.35 -19.43
N GLY A 440 14.55 -32.79 -18.65
CA GLY A 440 14.48 -33.99 -17.84
C GLY A 440 13.61 -33.82 -16.58
N PRO A 441 13.08 -34.92 -16.02
CA PRO A 441 12.23 -34.89 -14.82
C PRO A 441 13.02 -34.67 -13.52
N GLU A 442 14.35 -34.78 -13.55
CA GLU A 442 15.23 -34.71 -12.38
C GLU A 442 16.02 -33.40 -12.35
N LEU A 443 16.28 -32.89 -11.14
CA LEU A 443 17.08 -31.69 -10.92
C LEU A 443 18.54 -31.97 -11.24
N VAL A 444 19.18 -31.07 -12.01
CA VAL A 444 20.58 -31.25 -12.36
C VAL A 444 21.49 -30.96 -11.17
N PRO A 445 22.50 -31.81 -10.87
CA PRO A 445 23.32 -31.70 -9.66
C PRO A 445 24.01 -30.35 -9.48
N ALA A 446 24.40 -29.69 -10.58
CA ALA A 446 25.00 -28.35 -10.53
C ALA A 446 24.02 -27.29 -10.00
N LEU A 447 22.75 -27.36 -10.41
CA LEU A 447 21.69 -26.45 -9.96
C LEU A 447 21.26 -26.77 -8.53
N GLU A 448 21.11 -28.05 -8.19
CA GLU A 448 20.83 -28.49 -6.82
C GLU A 448 21.89 -27.95 -5.84
N LYS A 449 23.17 -28.18 -6.12
CA LYS A 449 24.28 -27.67 -5.31
C LYS A 449 24.33 -26.14 -5.25
N ALA A 450 23.94 -25.46 -6.33
CA ALA A 450 23.85 -24.00 -6.34
C ALA A 450 22.71 -23.52 -5.43
N LEU A 451 21.56 -24.20 -5.44
CA LEU A 451 20.41 -23.91 -4.58
C LEU A 451 20.74 -24.16 -3.11
N GLU A 452 21.31 -25.32 -2.75
CA GLU A 452 21.68 -25.63 -1.36
C GLU A 452 22.59 -24.57 -0.73
N ARG A 453 23.54 -24.03 -1.51
CA ARG A 453 24.48 -23.00 -1.05
C ARG A 453 23.92 -21.58 -1.14
N GLY A 454 23.06 -21.35 -2.12
CA GLY A 454 22.54 -20.03 -2.46
C GLY A 454 21.32 -19.67 -1.61
N LEU A 455 20.39 -20.60 -1.43
CA LEU A 455 19.12 -20.36 -0.74
C LEU A 455 19.32 -19.73 0.65
N PRO A 456 20.25 -20.16 1.53
CA PRO A 456 20.48 -19.51 2.83
C PRO A 456 20.88 -18.03 2.78
N LYS A 457 21.31 -17.54 1.62
CA LYS A 457 21.81 -16.17 1.40
C LYS A 457 20.89 -15.35 0.49
N ALA A 458 19.82 -15.95 -0.04
CA ALA A 458 18.84 -15.24 -0.85
C ALA A 458 17.92 -14.40 0.06
N GLY A 459 17.53 -13.21 -0.38
CA GLY A 459 16.56 -12.40 0.35
C GLY A 459 15.16 -13.03 0.36
N ALA A 460 14.37 -12.68 1.38
CA ALA A 460 13.00 -13.19 1.57
C ALA A 460 12.07 -12.95 0.37
N GLY A 461 12.08 -11.73 -0.19
CA GLY A 461 11.22 -11.38 -1.33
C GLY A 461 11.43 -12.28 -2.56
N PRO A 462 12.67 -12.43 -3.08
CA PRO A 462 12.97 -13.38 -4.16
C PRO A 462 12.58 -14.82 -3.83
N LEU A 463 12.84 -15.29 -2.61
CA LEU A 463 12.49 -16.64 -2.16
C LEU A 463 10.98 -16.89 -2.28
N LEU A 464 10.17 -16.01 -1.68
CA LEU A 464 8.71 -16.10 -1.70
C LEU A 464 8.13 -15.91 -3.11
N SER A 465 8.76 -15.07 -3.93
CA SER A 465 8.35 -14.85 -5.32
C SER A 465 8.61 -16.08 -6.19
N ALA A 466 9.76 -16.74 -6.02
CA ALA A 466 10.09 -17.96 -6.74
C ALA A 466 9.17 -19.12 -6.31
N LEU A 467 8.87 -19.22 -5.02
CA LEU A 467 7.99 -20.25 -4.47
C LEU A 467 6.57 -20.14 -5.07
N GLY A 468 5.95 -18.96 -5.01
CA GLY A 468 4.64 -18.74 -5.63
C GLY A 468 4.66 -18.98 -7.15
N ALA A 469 5.69 -18.47 -7.85
CA ALA A 469 5.76 -18.58 -9.30
C ALA A 469 5.98 -20.02 -9.80
N LEU A 470 6.71 -20.86 -9.05
CA LEU A 470 7.06 -22.22 -9.46
C LEU A 470 5.96 -23.25 -9.16
N ARG A 471 5.14 -23.04 -8.14
CA ARG A 471 4.06 -23.99 -7.76
C ARG A 471 3.12 -24.34 -8.91
N VAL A 472 2.81 -23.37 -9.76
CA VAL A 472 1.91 -23.55 -10.91
C VAL A 472 2.64 -23.97 -12.20
N ARG A 473 3.96 -24.18 -12.17
CA ARG A 473 4.72 -24.42 -13.42
C ARG A 473 4.57 -25.82 -14.00
N ALA A 474 4.02 -26.76 -13.23
CA ALA A 474 3.66 -28.08 -13.73
C ALA A 474 2.38 -28.05 -14.59
N GLU A 475 1.53 -27.03 -14.41
CA GLU A 475 0.28 -26.87 -15.15
C GLU A 475 0.54 -26.33 -16.57
N ASP A 476 -0.21 -26.83 -17.55
CA ASP A 476 -0.22 -26.22 -18.89
C ASP A 476 -1.10 -24.98 -18.89
N ARG A 477 -0.43 -23.83 -18.88
CA ARG A 477 -1.07 -22.51 -18.83
C ARG A 477 -0.86 -21.72 -20.12
N ARG A 478 -0.46 -22.36 -21.22
CA ARG A 478 -0.26 -21.64 -22.49
C ARG A 478 -1.58 -21.01 -22.96
N GLY A 479 -1.52 -19.76 -23.39
CA GLY A 479 -2.70 -18.96 -23.76
C GLY A 479 -3.30 -18.14 -22.62
N SER A 480 -2.99 -18.49 -21.37
CA SER A 480 -3.33 -17.71 -20.18
C SER A 480 -2.49 -16.41 -20.11
N ARG A 481 -2.81 -15.52 -19.16
CA ARG A 481 -2.14 -14.22 -19.04
C ARG A 481 -1.15 -14.20 -17.88
N ARG A 482 -0.03 -13.50 -18.08
CA ARG A 482 0.98 -13.26 -17.04
C ARG A 482 1.14 -11.77 -16.83
N VAL A 483 0.94 -11.35 -15.59
CA VAL A 483 1.12 -9.95 -15.21
C VAL A 483 2.40 -9.78 -14.40
N PHE A 484 3.19 -8.77 -14.76
CA PHE A 484 4.33 -8.30 -13.99
C PHE A 484 4.20 -6.82 -13.68
N PHE A 485 4.84 -6.43 -12.60
CA PHE A 485 4.95 -5.04 -12.17
C PHE A 485 6.43 -4.65 -12.34
N PRO A 486 6.80 -3.94 -13.41
CA PRO A 486 8.17 -3.50 -13.63
C PRO A 486 8.68 -2.68 -12.45
N ALA A 487 10.00 -2.71 -12.23
CA ALA A 487 10.61 -1.92 -11.17
C ALA A 487 10.45 -0.41 -11.44
N GLY A 488 10.11 0.34 -10.39
CA GLY A 488 9.92 1.79 -10.45
C GLY A 488 8.90 2.24 -9.42
N GLN A 489 8.55 3.53 -9.44
CA GLN A 489 7.49 4.08 -8.59
C GLN A 489 6.11 4.09 -9.25
N VAL A 490 5.99 3.51 -10.45
CA VAL A 490 4.73 3.48 -11.18
C VAL A 490 4.03 2.13 -10.93
N ALA A 491 2.78 2.14 -10.47
CA ALA A 491 1.96 0.95 -10.31
C ALA A 491 1.42 0.39 -11.65
N SER A 492 2.22 0.43 -12.71
CA SER A 492 1.80 -0.07 -14.02
C SER A 492 1.99 -1.57 -14.13
N ALA A 493 0.92 -2.26 -14.51
CA ALA A 493 0.94 -3.67 -14.85
C ALA A 493 1.38 -3.86 -16.32
N GLN A 494 2.23 -4.84 -16.57
CA GLN A 494 2.52 -5.34 -17.92
C GLN A 494 1.99 -6.76 -18.04
N SER A 495 1.17 -6.98 -19.06
CA SER A 495 0.58 -8.28 -19.33
C SER A 495 1.14 -8.88 -20.62
N VAL A 496 1.46 -10.16 -20.59
CA VAL A 496 1.89 -10.94 -21.76
C VAL A 496 1.20 -12.30 -21.77
N THR A 497 0.97 -12.84 -22.96
CA THR A 497 0.49 -14.21 -23.11
C THR A 497 1.53 -15.21 -22.60
N GLU A 498 1.10 -16.20 -21.81
CA GLU A 498 1.95 -17.33 -21.44
C GLU A 498 2.19 -18.22 -22.67
N VAL A 499 3.46 -18.39 -23.00
CA VAL A 499 3.93 -19.19 -24.13
C VAL A 499 4.89 -20.29 -23.70
N ARG A 500 5.32 -20.28 -22.43
CA ARG A 500 6.29 -21.25 -21.93
C ARG A 500 5.61 -22.60 -21.71
N PRO A 501 6.25 -23.72 -22.08
CA PRO A 501 5.73 -25.05 -21.77
C PRO A 501 5.72 -25.30 -20.24
N PRO A 502 4.86 -26.20 -19.75
CA PRO A 502 4.94 -26.69 -18.38
C PRO A 502 6.29 -27.35 -18.12
N LEU A 503 6.74 -27.27 -16.87
CA LEU A 503 7.88 -28.02 -16.37
C LEU A 503 7.42 -29.41 -15.87
N PRO A 504 8.27 -30.44 -15.87
CA PRO A 504 7.93 -31.74 -15.30
C PRO A 504 7.51 -31.63 -13.83
N GLU A 505 6.41 -32.28 -13.45
CA GLU A 505 5.84 -32.22 -12.09
C GLU A 505 6.86 -32.61 -11.01
N ARG A 506 7.63 -33.68 -11.23
CA ARG A 506 8.68 -34.13 -10.30
C ARG A 506 9.78 -33.09 -10.10
N LEU A 507 10.16 -32.39 -11.17
CA LEU A 507 11.17 -31.33 -11.12
C LEU A 507 10.65 -30.13 -10.31
N VAL A 508 9.41 -29.72 -10.56
CA VAL A 508 8.75 -28.64 -9.80
C VAL A 508 8.66 -29.01 -8.33
N ALA A 509 8.18 -30.21 -8.02
CA ALA A 509 8.03 -30.70 -6.64
C ALA A 509 9.38 -30.70 -5.89
N ALA A 510 10.46 -31.19 -6.51
CA ALA A 510 11.79 -31.21 -5.91
C ALA A 510 12.30 -29.81 -5.58
N VAL A 511 12.14 -28.85 -6.50
CA VAL A 511 12.60 -27.47 -6.30
C VAL A 511 11.73 -26.73 -5.28
N VAL A 512 10.41 -26.89 -5.32
CA VAL A 512 9.50 -26.29 -4.33
C VAL A 512 9.80 -26.83 -2.94
N ALA A 513 10.08 -28.12 -2.79
CA ALA A 513 10.49 -28.70 -1.51
C ALA A 513 11.77 -28.07 -0.94
N LEU A 514 12.77 -27.75 -1.77
CA LEU A 514 13.98 -27.05 -1.34
C LEU A 514 13.67 -25.61 -0.86
N LEU A 515 12.79 -24.90 -1.56
CA LEU A 515 12.39 -23.54 -1.20
C LEU A 515 11.59 -23.54 0.12
N GLU A 516 10.62 -24.44 0.27
CA GLU A 516 9.82 -24.60 1.49
C GLU A 516 10.67 -25.03 2.69
N ALA A 517 11.61 -25.97 2.49
CA ALA A 517 12.54 -26.38 3.52
C ALA A 517 13.39 -25.21 4.03
N GLU A 518 13.87 -24.33 3.13
CA GLU A 518 14.60 -23.13 3.53
C GLU A 518 13.72 -22.14 4.30
N VAL A 519 12.48 -21.91 3.87
CA VAL A 519 11.52 -21.05 4.59
C VAL A 519 11.29 -21.58 6.01
N LEU A 520 11.01 -22.87 6.15
CA LEU A 520 10.79 -23.52 7.44
C LEU A 520 12.04 -23.47 8.32
N ARG A 521 13.24 -23.64 7.75
CA ARG A 521 14.51 -23.53 8.47
C ARG A 521 14.70 -22.12 9.05
N ARG A 522 14.41 -21.06 8.29
CA ARG A 522 14.52 -19.66 8.77
C ARG A 522 13.52 -19.37 9.88
N LEU A 523 12.26 -19.77 9.70
CA LEU A 523 11.22 -19.55 10.70
C LEU A 523 11.46 -20.33 11.99
N ALA A 524 12.04 -21.55 11.89
CA ALA A 524 12.45 -22.32 13.05
C ALA A 524 13.64 -21.65 13.78
N ALA A 525 14.61 -21.09 13.06
CA ALA A 525 15.74 -20.37 13.64
C ALA A 525 15.29 -19.09 14.38
N ALA A 526 14.44 -18.28 13.74
CA ALA A 526 13.82 -17.11 14.40
C ALA A 526 12.99 -17.52 15.63
N GLY A 527 12.30 -18.66 15.55
CA GLY A 527 11.56 -19.23 16.67
C GLY A 527 12.42 -19.72 17.83
N ALA A 528 13.64 -20.20 17.56
CA ALA A 528 14.58 -20.63 18.60
C ALA A 528 15.05 -19.45 19.48
N GLU A 529 15.18 -18.26 18.89
CA GLU A 529 15.54 -17.03 19.62
C GLU A 529 14.36 -16.48 20.42
N ALA A 530 13.16 -16.46 19.83
CA ALA A 530 11.96 -15.90 20.46
C ALA A 530 11.20 -16.89 21.37
N GLY A 531 11.57 -18.17 21.37
CA GLY A 531 10.88 -19.25 22.08
C GLY A 531 9.67 -19.84 21.32
N PRO A 532 9.30 -21.09 21.61
CA PRO A 532 8.18 -21.78 20.96
C PRO A 532 6.82 -21.19 21.38
N TYR A 533 5.79 -21.50 20.59
CA TYR A 533 4.39 -21.24 20.96
C TYR A 533 3.74 -22.52 21.49
N ASP A 534 2.88 -22.37 22.48
CA ASP A 534 2.01 -23.47 22.94
C ASP A 534 0.94 -23.80 21.88
N LEU A 535 0.49 -22.79 21.13
CA LEU A 535 -0.56 -22.90 20.12
C LEU A 535 -0.41 -21.79 19.06
N ALA A 536 -0.75 -22.09 17.80
CA ALA A 536 -1.06 -21.06 16.81
C ALA A 536 -2.55 -21.08 16.47
N VAL A 537 -3.15 -19.90 16.30
CA VAL A 537 -4.53 -19.73 15.82
C VAL A 537 -4.48 -19.00 14.48
N LEU A 538 -4.93 -19.65 13.42
CA LEU A 538 -4.87 -19.14 12.04
C LEU A 538 -6.28 -18.98 11.46
N ASP A 539 -6.51 -17.87 10.76
CA ASP A 539 -7.74 -17.63 9.98
C ASP A 539 -7.56 -18.12 8.53
N SER A 540 -8.42 -19.02 8.06
CA SER A 540 -8.29 -19.57 6.70
C SER A 540 -8.54 -18.52 5.61
N ALA A 541 -9.19 -17.39 5.90
CA ALA A 541 -9.36 -16.30 4.94
C ALA A 541 -8.04 -15.58 4.59
N LEU A 542 -6.95 -15.85 5.32
CA LEU A 542 -5.60 -15.39 4.93
C LEU A 542 -5.15 -15.96 3.57
N ALA A 543 -5.81 -17.01 3.06
CA ALA A 543 -5.52 -17.60 1.76
C ALA A 543 -5.83 -16.64 0.60
N ASP A 544 -6.74 -15.70 0.83
CA ASP A 544 -7.12 -14.67 -0.13
C ASP A 544 -6.21 -13.43 -0.07
N LEU A 545 -5.26 -13.38 0.86
CA LEU A 545 -4.36 -12.25 1.03
C LEU A 545 -2.97 -12.59 0.50
N THR A 546 -2.44 -11.75 -0.39
CA THR A 546 -1.09 -11.94 -0.92
C THR A 546 -0.05 -11.45 0.08
N VAL A 547 1.11 -12.11 0.17
CA VAL A 547 2.25 -11.54 0.92
C VAL A 547 2.67 -10.21 0.26
N PRO A 548 2.86 -9.12 1.03
CA PRO A 548 3.27 -7.82 0.51
C PRO A 548 4.41 -7.88 -0.52
N PHE A 549 4.21 -7.26 -1.69
CA PHE A 549 5.22 -7.11 -2.73
C PHE A 549 5.07 -5.76 -3.43
N GLY A 550 6.19 -5.13 -3.79
CA GLY A 550 6.13 -3.85 -4.52
C GLY A 550 5.53 -2.68 -3.74
N GLU A 551 5.59 -2.73 -2.40
CA GLU A 551 5.03 -1.77 -1.44
C GLU A 551 5.39 -0.30 -1.72
N ARG A 552 6.49 -0.03 -2.46
CA ARG A 552 6.89 1.31 -2.91
C ARG A 552 5.79 2.07 -3.63
N THR A 553 4.89 1.34 -4.28
CA THR A 553 3.79 1.85 -5.10
C THR A 553 2.43 1.70 -4.44
N ALA A 554 2.37 1.25 -3.19
CA ALA A 554 1.11 1.11 -2.47
C ALA A 554 0.55 2.48 -2.11
N ALA A 555 -0.75 2.69 -2.34
CA ALA A 555 -1.43 3.88 -1.86
C ALA A 555 -1.38 3.95 -0.32
N LYS A 556 -1.26 5.16 0.24
CA LYS A 556 -1.49 5.38 1.67
C LYS A 556 -2.94 5.06 1.94
N ALA A 557 -3.21 4.19 2.91
CA ALA A 557 -4.54 3.67 3.11
C ALA A 557 -4.87 3.51 4.60
N LEU A 558 -6.17 3.52 4.88
CA LEU A 558 -6.75 3.26 6.19
C LEU A 558 -6.34 1.88 6.73
N VAL A 559 -6.27 0.90 5.83
CA VAL A 559 -5.64 -0.40 6.03
C VAL A 559 -4.81 -0.73 4.79
N ALA A 560 -3.53 -1.02 4.98
CA ALA A 560 -2.61 -1.38 3.90
C ALA A 560 -2.89 -2.81 3.42
N VAL A 561 -3.79 -2.93 2.43
CA VAL A 561 -4.11 -4.21 1.80
C VAL A 561 -3.09 -4.49 0.70
N PRO A 562 -2.37 -5.62 0.73
CA PRO A 562 -1.42 -5.95 -0.32
C PRO A 562 -2.11 -6.09 -1.68
N ARG A 563 -1.50 -5.53 -2.72
CA ARG A 563 -1.95 -5.71 -4.10
C ARG A 563 -2.13 -7.20 -4.42
N GLY A 564 -3.23 -7.53 -5.10
CA GLY A 564 -3.58 -8.90 -5.46
C GLY A 564 -4.38 -9.64 -4.38
N SER A 565 -4.63 -9.02 -3.23
CA SER A 565 -5.46 -9.60 -2.19
C SER A 565 -6.94 -9.45 -2.52
N VAL A 566 -7.73 -10.46 -2.18
CA VAL A 566 -9.18 -10.46 -2.33
C VAL A 566 -9.84 -10.26 -0.97
N GLN A 567 -10.85 -9.39 -0.92
CA GLN A 567 -11.63 -9.12 0.27
C GLN A 567 -13.10 -9.49 0.04
N THR A 568 -13.72 -10.10 1.03
CA THR A 568 -15.17 -10.33 1.04
C THR A 568 -15.89 -9.03 1.35
N LEU A 569 -16.92 -8.70 0.58
CA LEU A 569 -17.75 -7.53 0.79
C LEU A 569 -18.87 -7.86 1.79
N PRO A 570 -19.24 -6.93 2.70
CA PRO A 570 -20.30 -7.16 3.68
C PRO A 570 -21.64 -7.56 3.06
N GLU A 571 -22.39 -8.43 3.74
CA GLU A 571 -23.69 -8.94 3.28
C GLU A 571 -24.81 -7.90 3.49
N GLY A 572 -25.75 -7.81 2.55
CA GLY A 572 -26.94 -6.95 2.69
C GLY A 572 -26.64 -5.45 2.79
N GLU A 573 -25.51 -4.99 2.28
CA GLU A 573 -25.11 -3.57 2.25
C GLU A 573 -25.01 -3.05 0.81
N VAL A 574 -25.33 -1.76 0.62
CA VAL A 574 -25.03 -1.00 -0.60
C VAL A 574 -23.57 -0.57 -0.51
N LEU A 575 -22.81 -0.80 -1.57
CA LEU A 575 -21.43 -0.35 -1.65
C LEU A 575 -21.41 1.08 -2.20
N ARG A 576 -21.16 2.07 -1.33
CA ARG A 576 -20.97 3.46 -1.74
C ARG A 576 -19.50 3.73 -1.97
N LEU A 577 -19.11 3.86 -3.22
CA LEU A 577 -17.81 4.40 -3.59
C LEU A 577 -17.80 5.91 -3.30
N PHE A 578 -16.67 6.44 -2.85
CA PHE A 578 -16.49 7.87 -2.67
C PHE A 578 -15.14 8.35 -3.20
N LEU A 579 -15.12 9.60 -3.65
CA LEU A 579 -13.97 10.35 -4.12
C LEU A 579 -14.05 11.76 -3.52
N HIS A 580 -13.00 12.24 -2.88
CA HIS A 580 -12.89 13.61 -2.38
C HIS A 580 -11.59 14.24 -2.86
N TRP A 581 -11.63 15.52 -3.23
CA TRP A 581 -10.42 16.29 -3.49
C TRP A 581 -10.59 17.77 -3.18
N THR A 582 -9.48 18.43 -2.92
CA THR A 582 -9.34 19.88 -2.91
C THR A 582 -8.32 20.27 -3.97
N GLU A 583 -8.69 21.21 -4.85
CA GLU A 583 -7.82 21.64 -5.93
C GLU A 583 -6.68 22.55 -5.42
N PRO A 584 -5.44 22.42 -5.94
CA PRO A 584 -4.34 23.31 -5.57
C PRO A 584 -4.62 24.77 -5.99
N GLU A 585 -4.03 25.72 -5.27
CA GLU A 585 -4.19 27.14 -5.58
C GLU A 585 -3.76 27.45 -7.03
N GLY A 586 -4.64 28.08 -7.80
CA GLY A 586 -4.39 28.45 -9.19
C GLY A 586 -4.46 27.29 -10.19
N MET A 587 -4.78 26.07 -9.75
CA MET A 587 -4.90 24.88 -10.59
C MET A 587 -6.26 24.21 -10.39
N ARG A 588 -7.24 24.57 -11.22
CA ARG A 588 -8.54 23.86 -11.24
C ARG A 588 -8.25 22.37 -11.41
N THR A 589 -8.87 21.53 -10.60
CA THR A 589 -8.72 20.07 -10.68
C THR A 589 -10.09 19.43 -10.83
N ASP A 590 -10.22 18.57 -11.83
CA ASP A 590 -11.45 17.90 -12.21
C ASP A 590 -11.21 16.39 -12.08
N LEU A 591 -11.69 15.80 -10.99
CA LEU A 591 -11.57 14.36 -10.78
C LEU A 591 -12.94 13.71 -10.95
N ASP A 592 -12.98 12.59 -11.66
CA ASP A 592 -14.20 11.82 -11.87
C ASP A 592 -14.11 10.46 -11.17
N LEU A 593 -15.20 10.06 -10.53
CA LEU A 593 -15.46 8.70 -10.12
C LEU A 593 -16.28 7.98 -11.20
N SER A 594 -15.88 6.78 -11.60
CA SER A 594 -16.59 6.02 -12.63
C SER A 594 -16.60 4.54 -12.31
N VAL A 595 -17.60 3.82 -12.81
CA VAL A 595 -17.68 2.35 -12.69
C VAL A 595 -18.03 1.76 -14.05
N ALA A 596 -17.19 0.86 -14.54
CA ALA A 596 -17.48 0.03 -15.71
C ALA A 596 -18.07 -1.32 -15.28
N PHE A 597 -19.06 -1.82 -16.02
CA PHE A 597 -19.71 -3.12 -15.75
C PHE A 597 -19.45 -4.10 -16.89
N PHE A 598 -19.25 -5.37 -16.52
CA PHE A 598 -18.99 -6.46 -17.46
C PHE A 598 -19.76 -7.73 -17.06
N ASP A 599 -20.09 -8.54 -18.05
CA ASP A 599 -20.64 -9.89 -17.84
C ASP A 599 -19.53 -10.92 -17.52
N ALA A 600 -19.90 -12.20 -17.40
CA ALA A 600 -18.98 -13.29 -17.09
C ALA A 600 -17.87 -13.49 -18.15
N ASP A 601 -18.14 -13.10 -19.40
CA ASP A 601 -17.24 -13.23 -20.54
C ASP A 601 -16.42 -11.95 -20.76
N TRP A 602 -16.47 -11.00 -19.81
CA TRP A 602 -15.84 -9.69 -19.88
C TRP A 602 -16.37 -8.79 -21.01
N ASN A 603 -17.58 -9.04 -21.52
CA ASN A 603 -18.23 -8.10 -22.43
C ASN A 603 -18.75 -6.91 -21.65
N PHE A 604 -18.58 -5.72 -22.21
CA PHE A 604 -19.05 -4.49 -21.60
C PHE A 604 -20.58 -4.40 -21.58
N THR A 605 -21.18 -4.33 -20.40
CA THR A 605 -22.64 -4.25 -20.20
C THR A 605 -23.13 -2.83 -19.98
N GLY A 606 -22.26 -1.94 -19.52
CA GLY A 606 -22.59 -0.54 -19.28
C GLY A 606 -21.63 0.14 -18.32
N LEU A 607 -21.97 1.37 -17.92
CA LEU A 607 -21.17 2.18 -17.01
C LEU A 607 -22.03 3.14 -16.20
N CYS A 608 -21.52 3.55 -15.05
CA CYS A 608 -22.06 4.62 -14.21
C CYS A 608 -20.97 5.69 -14.01
N ASP A 609 -21.15 6.88 -14.59
CA ASP A 609 -20.21 8.01 -14.56
C ASP A 609 -20.96 9.35 -14.76
N TYR A 610 -20.22 10.46 -14.93
CA TYR A 610 -20.78 11.78 -15.20
C TYR A 610 -21.62 11.88 -16.50
N THR A 611 -21.44 10.97 -17.46
CA THR A 611 -22.21 10.88 -18.72
C THR A 611 -23.44 9.99 -18.59
N ASN A 612 -23.44 9.05 -17.65
CA ASN A 612 -24.55 8.15 -17.38
C ASN A 612 -24.72 7.94 -15.86
N LEU A 613 -25.58 8.74 -15.24
CA LEU A 613 -25.70 8.81 -13.77
C LEU A 613 -26.43 7.61 -13.16
N VAL A 614 -27.06 6.76 -13.98
CA VAL A 614 -27.82 5.59 -13.53
C VAL A 614 -27.54 4.41 -14.46
N HIS A 615 -27.20 3.26 -13.88
CA HIS A 615 -27.06 1.99 -14.61
C HIS A 615 -28.04 0.94 -14.08
N GLY A 616 -28.61 0.16 -15.00
CA GLY A 616 -29.64 -0.85 -14.73
C GLY A 616 -31.06 -0.27 -14.54
N PRO A 617 -32.12 -1.05 -14.88
CA PRO A 617 -33.52 -0.59 -14.82
C PRO A 617 -33.98 -0.30 -13.38
N ASP A 618 -33.44 -1.03 -12.40
CA ASP A 618 -33.74 -0.88 -10.98
C ASP A 618 -32.76 0.09 -10.27
N ARG A 619 -32.03 0.90 -11.04
CA ARG A 619 -31.01 1.84 -10.53
C ARG A 619 -29.92 1.12 -9.73
N GLY A 620 -29.44 -0.01 -10.27
CA GLY A 620 -28.41 -0.85 -9.65
C GLY A 620 -27.11 -0.09 -9.37
N ALA A 621 -26.79 0.92 -10.17
CA ALA A 621 -25.78 1.92 -9.81
C ALA A 621 -26.30 3.34 -9.97
N VAL A 622 -25.93 4.25 -9.06
CA VAL A 622 -26.36 5.66 -9.08
C VAL A 622 -25.19 6.59 -8.73
N HIS A 623 -24.90 7.56 -9.60
CA HIS A 623 -23.87 8.58 -9.43
C HIS A 623 -24.43 9.88 -8.82
N SER A 624 -23.66 10.56 -7.97
CA SER A 624 -24.08 11.77 -7.28
C SER A 624 -24.08 13.07 -8.11
N GLY A 625 -23.95 12.95 -9.43
CA GLY A 625 -23.53 14.04 -10.30
C GLY A 625 -22.05 14.37 -10.16
N ASP A 626 -21.54 15.18 -11.10
CA ASP A 626 -20.12 15.50 -11.22
C ASP A 626 -19.85 16.96 -10.79
N LEU A 627 -18.75 17.19 -10.07
CA LEU A 627 -18.30 18.54 -9.69
C LEU A 627 -16.97 18.87 -10.37
N THR A 628 -17.00 19.73 -11.40
CA THR A 628 -15.80 20.05 -12.21
C THR A 628 -14.79 21.03 -11.58
N SER A 629 -14.95 21.33 -10.29
CA SER A 629 -14.07 22.24 -9.53
C SER A 629 -14.19 22.00 -8.03
N ALA A 630 -13.08 22.09 -7.31
CA ALA A 630 -13.01 21.77 -5.89
C ALA A 630 -12.24 22.82 -5.06
N PRO A 631 -12.63 24.10 -5.09
CA PRO A 631 -11.89 25.14 -4.39
C PRO A 631 -11.89 24.92 -2.87
N ALA A 632 -10.73 25.17 -2.25
CA ALA A 632 -10.58 25.24 -0.81
C ALA A 632 -11.50 26.32 -0.20
N PRO A 633 -11.97 26.16 1.05
CA PRO A 633 -11.70 25.03 1.95
C PRO A 633 -12.72 23.88 1.83
N LEU A 634 -13.69 23.97 0.93
CA LEU A 634 -14.80 23.01 0.86
C LEU A 634 -14.47 21.76 0.04
N GLY A 635 -13.63 21.89 -1.00
CA GLY A 635 -13.34 20.80 -1.91
C GLY A 635 -14.56 20.33 -2.72
N ALA A 636 -14.49 19.10 -3.22
CA ALA A 636 -15.57 18.41 -3.91
C ALA A 636 -15.63 16.94 -3.48
N THR A 637 -16.80 16.33 -3.65
CA THR A 637 -16.99 14.91 -3.33
C THR A 637 -17.92 14.27 -4.36
N GLU A 638 -17.59 13.08 -4.81
CA GLU A 638 -18.45 12.26 -5.65
C GLU A 638 -18.75 10.93 -4.98
N TYR A 639 -19.97 10.43 -5.20
CA TYR A 639 -20.42 9.13 -4.76
C TYR A 639 -20.96 8.31 -5.92
N VAL A 640 -20.72 7.00 -5.87
CA VAL A 640 -21.45 6.01 -6.68
C VAL A 640 -21.98 4.93 -5.74
N ASP A 641 -23.31 4.81 -5.64
CA ASP A 641 -23.97 3.75 -4.89
C ASP A 641 -24.14 2.53 -5.80
N LEU A 642 -23.66 1.36 -5.34
CA LEU A 642 -23.82 0.07 -6.02
C LEU A 642 -24.71 -0.85 -5.19
N ASP A 643 -25.89 -1.15 -5.72
CA ASP A 643 -26.76 -2.21 -5.22
C ASP A 643 -26.34 -3.53 -5.86
N LEU A 644 -25.50 -4.29 -5.15
CA LEU A 644 -24.86 -5.50 -5.69
C LEU A 644 -25.87 -6.55 -6.14
N ALA A 645 -27.02 -6.65 -5.45
CA ALA A 645 -28.06 -7.61 -5.79
C ALA A 645 -28.82 -7.21 -7.05
N ALA A 646 -29.16 -5.93 -7.20
CA ALA A 646 -29.82 -5.42 -8.40
C ALA A 646 -28.90 -5.52 -9.64
N LEU A 647 -27.61 -5.22 -9.50
CA LEU A 647 -26.62 -5.36 -10.57
C LEU A 647 -26.45 -6.83 -10.98
N ALA A 648 -26.32 -7.75 -10.03
CA ALA A 648 -26.24 -9.18 -10.33
C ALA A 648 -27.52 -9.69 -11.02
N ALA A 649 -28.70 -9.24 -10.60
CA ALA A 649 -29.97 -9.60 -11.24
C ALA A 649 -30.11 -9.03 -12.67
N HIS A 650 -29.46 -7.90 -12.95
CA HIS A 650 -29.37 -7.31 -14.29
C HIS A 650 -28.45 -8.11 -15.24
N GLY A 651 -27.57 -8.96 -14.69
CA GLY A 651 -26.60 -9.77 -15.45
C GLY A 651 -25.17 -9.23 -15.40
N ASP A 652 -24.91 -8.19 -14.60
CA ASP A 652 -23.56 -7.68 -14.38
C ASP A 652 -22.82 -8.63 -13.42
N VAL A 653 -21.61 -9.06 -13.80
CA VAL A 653 -20.78 -9.97 -12.99
C VAL A 653 -19.61 -9.22 -12.37
N TYR A 654 -18.99 -8.32 -13.13
CA TYR A 654 -17.87 -7.51 -12.64
C TYR A 654 -18.22 -6.03 -12.65
N ALA A 655 -17.86 -5.34 -11.57
CA ALA A 655 -17.83 -3.89 -11.50
C ALA A 655 -16.38 -3.42 -11.30
N VAL A 656 -15.93 -2.47 -12.13
CA VAL A 656 -14.56 -1.95 -12.14
C VAL A 656 -14.59 -0.46 -11.84
N PRO A 657 -14.40 -0.05 -10.57
CA PRO A 657 -14.23 1.34 -10.19
C PRO A 657 -12.97 1.95 -10.80
N LEU A 658 -13.08 3.19 -11.24
CA LEU A 658 -12.01 3.98 -11.84
C LEU A 658 -12.07 5.40 -11.27
N VAL A 659 -10.91 5.99 -11.01
CA VAL A 659 -10.75 7.40 -10.68
C VAL A 659 -9.92 8.07 -11.77
N PHE A 660 -10.46 9.11 -12.37
CA PHE A 660 -9.82 9.88 -13.42
C PHE A 660 -9.44 11.29 -12.93
N SER A 661 -8.34 11.81 -13.45
CA SER A 661 -8.04 13.25 -13.45
C SER A 661 -8.29 13.78 -14.86
N PHE A 662 -9.51 14.29 -15.09
CA PHE A 662 -10.03 14.64 -16.41
C PHE A 662 -9.20 15.71 -17.10
N ASN A 663 -8.82 16.73 -16.36
CA ASN A 663 -7.99 17.82 -16.85
C ASN A 663 -6.48 17.58 -16.68
N ASN A 664 -6.09 16.30 -16.53
CA ASN A 664 -4.73 15.79 -16.70
C ASN A 664 -3.73 16.25 -15.63
N VAL A 665 -4.20 16.59 -14.42
CA VAL A 665 -3.37 16.88 -13.24
C VAL A 665 -2.90 15.56 -12.60
N PRO A 666 -1.58 15.30 -12.47
CA PRO A 666 -1.07 14.12 -11.78
C PRO A 666 -1.52 14.05 -10.32
N PHE A 667 -1.80 12.85 -9.81
CA PHE A 667 -2.22 12.70 -8.40
C PHE A 667 -1.15 13.17 -7.41
N GLU A 668 0.15 13.09 -7.74
CA GLU A 668 1.24 13.62 -6.89
C GLU A 668 1.20 15.15 -6.69
N GLU A 669 0.52 15.89 -7.56
CA GLU A 669 0.34 17.34 -7.41
C GLU A 669 -0.86 17.67 -6.50
N LEU A 670 -1.68 16.66 -6.15
CA LEU A 670 -2.84 16.81 -5.28
C LEU A 670 -2.44 16.50 -3.84
N THR A 671 -2.39 17.54 -3.01
CA THR A 671 -2.04 17.40 -1.58
C THR A 671 -3.20 16.89 -0.73
N ASP A 672 -4.42 16.94 -1.25
CA ASP A 672 -5.65 16.55 -0.56
C ASP A 672 -6.61 15.89 -1.55
N ALA A 673 -6.34 14.62 -1.88
CA ALA A 673 -7.20 13.83 -2.75
C ALA A 673 -7.22 12.37 -2.31
N PHE A 674 -8.41 11.80 -2.19
CA PHE A 674 -8.59 10.43 -1.75
C PHE A 674 -9.87 9.78 -2.24
N ALA A 675 -9.86 8.46 -2.28
CA ALA A 675 -11.01 7.65 -2.63
C ALA A 675 -11.19 6.48 -1.64
N GLY A 676 -12.31 5.79 -1.74
CA GLY A 676 -12.60 4.66 -0.87
C GLY A 676 -13.99 4.11 -1.08
N PHE A 677 -14.42 3.28 -0.14
CA PHE A 677 -15.78 2.77 -0.11
C PHE A 677 -16.34 2.64 1.30
N MET A 678 -17.63 2.94 1.39
CA MET A 678 -18.49 2.70 2.53
C MET A 678 -19.42 1.54 2.24
N ALA A 679 -19.81 0.81 3.27
CA ALA A 679 -20.81 -0.24 3.17
C ALA A 679 -22.03 0.17 4.00
N LEU A 680 -23.10 0.56 3.31
CA LEU A 680 -24.29 1.19 3.87
C LEU A 680 -25.36 0.15 4.17
N PRO A 681 -26.03 0.18 5.34
CA PRO A 681 -27.14 -0.73 5.64
C PRO A 681 -28.29 -0.57 4.64
N VAL A 682 -28.84 -1.68 4.14
CA VAL A 682 -29.97 -1.65 3.18
C VAL A 682 -31.20 -0.91 3.73
N ASP A 683 -31.52 -1.09 5.02
CA ASP A 683 -32.65 -0.44 5.69
C ASP A 683 -32.31 0.95 6.27
N GLY A 684 -31.07 1.41 6.06
CA GLY A 684 -30.62 2.72 6.52
C GLY A 684 -31.12 3.86 5.62
N PRO A 685 -31.14 5.11 6.13
CA PRO A 685 -31.41 6.26 5.27
C PRO A 685 -30.34 6.36 4.17
N ARG A 686 -30.77 6.32 2.90
CA ARG A 686 -29.91 6.64 1.76
C ARG A 686 -29.98 8.15 1.50
N ASP A 687 -29.01 8.89 2.02
CA ASP A 687 -28.84 10.32 1.78
C ASP A 687 -27.40 10.65 1.32
N ALA A 688 -27.07 11.93 1.14
CA ALA A 688 -25.77 12.40 0.67
C ALA A 688 -24.70 12.49 1.79
N SER A 689 -24.97 11.96 2.98
CA SER A 689 -24.04 12.06 4.10
C SER A 689 -22.83 11.13 3.95
N TYR A 690 -21.71 11.58 4.52
CA TYR A 690 -20.53 10.76 4.77
C TYR A 690 -20.64 10.16 6.18
N ASP A 691 -20.81 8.85 6.29
CA ASP A 691 -20.88 8.18 7.60
C ASP A 691 -19.57 7.43 7.92
N PRO A 692 -18.66 7.99 8.74
CA PRO A 692 -17.38 7.37 9.06
C PRO A 692 -17.49 5.92 9.59
N ARG A 693 -18.58 5.57 10.29
CA ARG A 693 -18.82 4.20 10.80
C ARG A 693 -18.92 3.14 9.70
N THR A 694 -19.30 3.58 8.51
CA THR A 694 -19.52 2.70 7.35
C THR A 694 -18.31 2.61 6.44
N VAL A 695 -17.28 3.44 6.66
CA VAL A 695 -16.03 3.41 5.88
C VAL A 695 -15.32 2.09 6.12
N ARG A 696 -15.09 1.34 5.04
CA ARG A 696 -14.38 0.05 5.06
C ARG A 696 -12.96 0.19 4.55
N GLN A 697 -12.77 1.04 3.54
CA GLN A 697 -11.46 1.39 3.03
C GLN A 697 -11.45 2.86 2.60
N ARG A 698 -10.30 3.49 2.83
CA ARG A 698 -9.96 4.84 2.37
C ARG A 698 -8.50 4.79 1.93
N PHE A 699 -8.17 5.40 0.80
CA PHE A 699 -6.81 5.48 0.30
C PHE A 699 -6.57 6.80 -0.43
N ASP A 700 -5.36 7.34 -0.30
CA ASP A 700 -4.94 8.57 -0.95
C ASP A 700 -4.63 8.32 -2.42
N LEU A 701 -5.00 9.28 -3.26
CA LEU A 701 -4.60 9.30 -4.65
C LEU A 701 -3.20 9.93 -4.71
N THR A 702 -2.20 9.14 -5.08
CA THR A 702 -0.80 9.59 -5.10
C THR A 702 -0.09 9.12 -6.37
N GLY A 703 1.08 9.71 -6.64
CA GLY A 703 1.94 9.33 -7.76
C GLY A 703 1.63 10.02 -9.08
N ARG A 704 2.49 9.78 -10.07
CA ARG A 704 2.49 10.46 -11.39
C ARG A 704 1.31 10.12 -12.30
N SER A 705 0.47 9.17 -11.88
CA SER A 705 -0.67 8.73 -12.67
C SER A 705 -1.79 9.76 -12.66
N ARG A 706 -2.72 9.57 -13.60
CA ARG A 706 -3.96 10.34 -13.76
C ARG A 706 -5.19 9.45 -13.82
N VAL A 707 -4.96 8.14 -13.76
CA VAL A 707 -5.99 7.10 -13.80
C VAL A 707 -5.61 6.07 -12.74
N CYS A 708 -6.54 5.77 -11.84
CA CYS A 708 -6.42 4.74 -10.82
C CYS A 708 -7.54 3.72 -11.00
N MET A 709 -7.17 2.44 -11.05
CA MET A 709 -8.09 1.31 -10.95
C MET A 709 -7.84 0.62 -9.61
N PRO A 710 -8.54 1.02 -8.53
CA PRO A 710 -8.25 0.54 -7.19
C PRO A 710 -8.62 -0.92 -6.97
N MET A 711 -9.70 -1.40 -7.61
CA MET A 711 -10.18 -2.76 -7.40
C MET A 711 -10.97 -3.28 -8.60
N VAL A 712 -11.19 -4.60 -8.62
CA VAL A 712 -12.18 -5.29 -9.44
C VAL A 712 -13.16 -5.98 -8.50
N VAL A 713 -14.45 -5.70 -8.63
CA VAL A 713 -15.50 -6.27 -7.78
C VAL A 713 -16.23 -7.38 -8.54
N ASP A 714 -16.19 -8.60 -8.00
CA ASP A 714 -17.07 -9.70 -8.40
C ASP A 714 -18.37 -9.60 -7.62
N LEU A 715 -19.43 -9.24 -8.34
CA LEU A 715 -20.78 -9.02 -7.81
C LEU A 715 -21.44 -10.34 -7.42
N THR A 716 -21.08 -11.45 -8.08
CA THR A 716 -21.67 -12.78 -7.84
C THR A 716 -21.11 -13.38 -6.55
N ALA A 717 -19.78 -13.39 -6.42
CA ALA A 717 -19.11 -13.90 -5.22
C ALA A 717 -19.10 -12.89 -4.07
N ARG A 718 -19.48 -11.63 -4.31
CA ARG A 718 -19.37 -10.49 -3.38
C ARG A 718 -17.94 -10.32 -2.86
N ARG A 719 -16.98 -10.31 -3.78
CA ARG A 719 -15.55 -10.21 -3.47
C ARG A 719 -14.92 -9.06 -4.26
N ALA A 720 -13.95 -8.40 -3.67
CA ALA A 720 -13.19 -7.33 -4.32
C ALA A 720 -11.71 -7.70 -4.36
N LEU A 721 -11.16 -7.83 -5.57
CA LEU A 721 -9.73 -7.93 -5.79
C LEU A 721 -9.11 -6.54 -5.70
N TRP A 722 -8.23 -6.33 -4.74
CA TRP A 722 -7.47 -5.10 -4.58
C TRP A 722 -6.34 -5.02 -5.62
N THR A 723 -6.49 -4.19 -6.64
CA THR A 723 -5.52 -4.07 -7.73
C THR A 723 -4.56 -2.91 -7.51
N ASP A 724 -5.05 -1.76 -7.07
CA ASP A 724 -4.26 -0.53 -6.89
C ASP A 724 -3.30 -0.28 -8.09
N VAL A 725 -3.86 -0.33 -9.30
CA VAL A 725 -3.11 -0.22 -10.56
C VAL A 725 -3.33 1.15 -11.18
N HIS A 726 -2.24 1.73 -11.70
CA HIS A 726 -2.25 2.99 -12.42
C HIS A 726 -2.16 2.76 -13.93
N LEU A 727 -3.14 3.31 -14.67
CA LEU A 727 -3.21 3.18 -16.13
C LEU A 727 -2.52 4.37 -16.83
N PRO A 728 -1.85 4.14 -17.98
CA PRO A 728 -1.11 5.18 -18.68
C PRO A 728 -2.07 6.20 -19.33
N PRO A 729 -1.85 7.52 -19.16
CA PRO A 729 -2.75 8.54 -19.71
C PRO A 729 -2.70 8.63 -21.24
N SER A 730 -1.60 8.21 -21.87
CA SER A 730 -1.44 8.26 -23.34
C SER A 730 -2.32 7.26 -24.10
N GLY A 731 -3.02 6.36 -23.40
CA GLY A 731 -3.93 5.39 -23.99
C GLY A 731 -5.38 5.86 -24.15
N GLY A 732 -5.71 7.11 -23.78
CA GLY A 732 -7.07 7.64 -23.90
C GLY A 732 -8.03 7.25 -22.77
N TYR A 733 -7.56 6.51 -21.76
CA TYR A 733 -8.35 5.97 -20.66
C TYR A 733 -9.16 6.98 -19.83
N GLN A 734 -9.10 8.30 -20.08
CA GLN A 734 -9.99 9.30 -19.48
C GLN A 734 -11.48 9.19 -19.91
N SER A 735 -11.87 8.11 -20.58
CA SER A 735 -13.25 7.82 -20.95
C SER A 735 -13.47 6.30 -20.94
N VAL A 736 -14.33 5.83 -20.04
CA VAL A 736 -14.70 4.41 -19.95
C VAL A 736 -15.32 3.94 -21.26
N ARG A 737 -16.29 4.70 -21.79
CA ARG A 737 -17.02 4.32 -23.01
C ARG A 737 -16.12 4.09 -24.21
N SER A 738 -15.08 4.91 -24.37
CA SER A 738 -14.18 4.81 -25.52
C SER A 738 -13.12 3.71 -25.39
N HIS A 739 -12.91 3.16 -24.18
CA HIS A 739 -11.83 2.20 -23.89
C HIS A 739 -12.30 1.00 -23.09
N ALA A 740 -13.58 0.64 -23.23
CA ALA A 740 -14.19 -0.44 -22.47
C ALA A 740 -13.50 -1.79 -22.75
N ASP A 741 -13.11 -2.05 -24.00
CA ASP A 741 -12.42 -3.28 -24.40
C ASP A 741 -11.02 -3.36 -23.79
N GLU A 742 -10.24 -2.28 -23.81
CA GLU A 742 -8.92 -2.25 -23.17
C GLU A 742 -9.02 -2.38 -21.64
N LEU A 743 -10.03 -1.75 -21.02
CA LEU A 743 -10.29 -1.88 -19.59
C LEU A 743 -10.68 -3.33 -19.23
N ALA A 744 -11.51 -3.99 -20.05
CA ALA A 744 -11.86 -5.40 -19.89
C ALA A 744 -10.61 -6.28 -19.91
N VAL A 745 -9.70 -6.05 -20.86
CA VAL A 745 -8.43 -6.79 -20.95
C VAL A 745 -7.57 -6.58 -19.71
N VAL A 746 -7.41 -5.34 -19.25
CA VAL A 746 -6.59 -5.06 -18.06
C VAL A 746 -7.20 -5.68 -16.80
N ALA A 747 -8.50 -5.52 -16.59
CA ALA A 747 -9.20 -6.05 -15.43
C ALA A 747 -9.21 -7.60 -15.43
N SER A 748 -9.51 -8.24 -16.56
CA SER A 748 -9.48 -9.70 -16.72
C SER A 748 -8.08 -10.28 -16.52
N ASP A 749 -7.04 -9.66 -17.11
CA ASP A 749 -5.65 -10.08 -16.94
C ASP A 749 -5.22 -10.06 -15.47
N LEU A 750 -5.59 -9.00 -14.74
CA LEU A 750 -5.28 -8.88 -13.31
C LEU A 750 -6.09 -9.88 -12.49
N TRP A 751 -7.37 -10.06 -12.79
CA TRP A 751 -8.24 -11.04 -12.12
C TRP A 751 -7.71 -12.47 -12.28
N GLU A 752 -7.44 -12.89 -13.51
CA GLU A 752 -6.87 -14.20 -13.82
C GLU A 752 -5.48 -14.37 -13.17
N SER A 753 -4.62 -13.36 -13.30
CA SER A 753 -3.25 -13.45 -12.77
C SER A 753 -3.21 -13.52 -11.25
N PHE A 754 -4.08 -12.83 -10.51
CA PHE A 754 -4.10 -12.91 -9.05
C PHE A 754 -4.89 -14.11 -8.54
N GLY A 755 -5.93 -14.56 -9.26
CA GLY A 755 -6.65 -15.80 -8.96
C GLY A 755 -5.88 -17.09 -9.31
N SER A 756 -4.76 -16.97 -10.00
CA SER A 756 -3.99 -18.10 -10.54
C SER A 756 -3.27 -19.01 -9.53
N GLY A 757 -3.09 -18.56 -8.28
CA GLY A 757 -2.21 -19.22 -7.31
C GLY A 757 -0.69 -18.98 -7.55
N THR A 758 -0.30 -18.09 -8.47
CA THR A 758 1.12 -17.79 -8.77
C THR A 758 1.84 -16.98 -7.67
N ARG A 759 1.16 -16.62 -6.60
CA ARG A 759 1.69 -15.77 -5.52
C ARG A 759 1.58 -16.49 -4.19
N THR A 760 2.61 -16.33 -3.37
CA THR A 760 2.58 -16.81 -1.98
C THR A 760 1.60 -15.97 -1.18
N SER A 761 0.70 -16.62 -0.46
CA SER A 761 -0.34 -16.00 0.36
C SER A 761 0.14 -15.79 1.81
N LEU A 762 -0.57 -14.94 2.56
CA LEU A 762 -0.37 -14.84 4.01
C LEU A 762 -0.75 -16.14 4.72
N TRP A 763 -1.67 -16.94 4.17
CA TRP A 763 -1.94 -18.29 4.66
C TRP A 763 -0.70 -19.18 4.59
N ASP A 764 -0.02 -19.23 3.44
CA ASP A 764 1.22 -20.00 3.31
C ASP A 764 2.25 -19.61 4.38
N LEU A 765 2.54 -18.30 4.47
CA LEU A 765 3.53 -17.77 5.40
C LEU A 765 3.19 -18.07 6.86
N THR A 766 1.93 -17.88 7.25
CA THR A 766 1.47 -18.07 8.63
C THR A 766 1.38 -19.54 9.01
N VAL A 767 1.00 -20.43 8.08
CA VAL A 767 1.04 -21.89 8.27
C VAL A 767 2.47 -22.37 8.46
N TRP A 768 3.41 -21.95 7.61
CA TRP A 768 4.82 -22.31 7.77
C TRP A 768 5.38 -21.82 9.11
N ARG A 769 5.06 -20.59 9.50
CA ARG A 769 5.50 -20.01 10.77
C ARG A 769 4.92 -20.78 11.96
N ALA A 770 3.63 -21.12 11.90
CA ALA A 770 2.98 -21.92 12.93
C ALA A 770 3.63 -23.31 13.04
N ALA A 771 3.72 -24.05 11.94
CA ALA A 771 4.28 -25.40 11.91
C ALA A 771 5.75 -25.44 12.38
N ALA A 772 6.54 -24.42 12.06
CA ALA A 772 7.94 -24.31 12.49
C ALA A 772 8.11 -24.04 13.99
N ARG A 773 7.08 -23.52 14.68
CA ARG A 773 7.20 -22.99 16.04
C ARG A 773 6.26 -23.62 17.06
N THR A 774 5.34 -24.46 16.63
CA THR A 774 4.44 -25.21 17.52
C THR A 774 4.02 -26.54 16.90
N ARG A 775 3.55 -27.46 17.74
CA ARG A 775 2.99 -28.76 17.35
C ARG A 775 1.46 -28.78 17.40
N GLU A 776 0.83 -27.68 17.85
CA GLU A 776 -0.63 -27.54 17.88
C GLU A 776 -1.05 -26.29 17.09
N VAL A 777 -1.97 -26.46 16.14
CA VAL A 777 -2.51 -25.38 15.33
C VAL A 777 -4.04 -25.45 15.31
N ALA A 778 -4.68 -24.37 15.75
CA ALA A 778 -6.09 -24.14 15.58
C ALA A 778 -6.32 -23.31 14.32
N VAL A 779 -7.24 -23.75 13.47
CA VAL A 779 -7.66 -23.03 12.26
C VAL A 779 -9.11 -22.64 12.42
N VAL A 780 -9.37 -21.34 12.39
CA VAL A 780 -10.71 -20.80 12.18
C VAL A 780 -11.00 -20.91 10.70
N ARG A 781 -11.75 -21.95 10.31
CA ARG A 781 -12.12 -22.21 8.94
C ARG A 781 -13.35 -21.38 8.58
N ARG A 782 -13.13 -20.33 7.79
CA ARG A 782 -14.17 -19.46 7.28
C ARG A 782 -15.01 -20.18 6.23
N ALA A 783 -16.32 -20.01 6.31
CA ALA A 783 -17.21 -20.58 5.32
C ALA A 783 -17.04 -19.89 3.95
N ALA A 784 -17.07 -20.69 2.88
CA ALA A 784 -16.88 -20.19 1.52
C ALA A 784 -18.09 -19.42 0.95
N LEU A 785 -19.27 -19.55 1.57
CA LEU A 785 -20.50 -18.88 1.16
C LEU A 785 -21.12 -18.15 2.37
N PRO A 786 -21.70 -16.95 2.17
CA PRO A 786 -22.49 -16.28 3.19
C PRO A 786 -23.61 -17.16 3.76
N GLY A 787 -23.89 -17.03 5.06
CA GLY A 787 -24.93 -17.79 5.76
C GLY A 787 -24.56 -19.21 6.19
N LEU A 788 -23.40 -19.73 5.78
CA LEU A 788 -22.80 -20.93 6.38
C LEU A 788 -21.99 -20.54 7.62
N LEU A 789 -21.93 -21.46 8.58
CA LEU A 789 -21.22 -21.22 9.84
C LEU A 789 -19.75 -21.63 9.74
N ASP A 790 -18.89 -20.81 10.30
CA ASP A 790 -17.47 -21.08 10.49
C ASP A 790 -17.25 -22.29 11.42
N GLU A 791 -16.09 -22.94 11.28
CA GLU A 791 -15.72 -24.12 12.05
C GLU A 791 -14.35 -23.94 12.70
N LEU A 792 -14.15 -24.48 13.91
CA LEU A 792 -12.83 -24.56 14.53
C LEU A 792 -12.22 -25.94 14.29
N TRP A 793 -11.05 -25.95 13.64
CA TRP A 793 -10.31 -27.16 13.26
C TRP A 793 -9.01 -27.23 14.05
N LEU A 794 -8.75 -28.34 14.74
CA LEU A 794 -7.59 -28.50 15.60
C LEU A 794 -6.63 -29.56 15.04
N TYR A 795 -5.43 -29.12 14.70
CA TYR A 795 -4.35 -29.93 14.18
C TYR A 795 -3.30 -30.18 15.26
N ARG A 796 -2.89 -31.45 15.40
CA ARG A 796 -1.73 -31.84 16.20
C ARG A 796 -0.71 -32.55 15.33
N ALA A 797 0.56 -32.21 15.48
CA ALA A 797 1.65 -32.87 14.77
C ALA A 797 1.86 -34.29 15.33
N GLY A 798 1.82 -35.31 14.47
CA GLY A 798 2.05 -36.71 14.84
C GLY A 798 3.48 -36.98 15.28
N ASP A 799 3.70 -38.05 16.05
CA ASP A 799 5.01 -38.42 16.54
C ASP A 799 6.00 -38.64 15.38
N GLY A 800 7.09 -37.88 15.37
CA GLY A 800 8.08 -37.92 14.28
C GLY A 800 7.62 -37.32 12.94
N GLU A 801 6.43 -36.72 12.87
CA GLU A 801 5.95 -36.01 11.66
C GLU A 801 6.93 -34.86 11.34
N PRO A 802 7.51 -34.83 10.11
CA PRO A 802 8.34 -33.71 9.68
C PRO A 802 7.53 -32.41 9.65
N VAL A 803 8.17 -31.30 10.04
CA VAL A 803 7.53 -29.96 10.04
C VAL A 803 6.91 -29.63 8.68
N ALA A 804 7.58 -29.99 7.58
CA ALA A 804 7.06 -29.78 6.23
C ALA A 804 5.77 -30.56 5.94
N ALA A 805 5.67 -31.80 6.43
CA ALA A 805 4.45 -32.61 6.29
C ALA A 805 3.30 -32.04 7.12
N PHE A 806 3.60 -31.60 8.36
CA PHE A 806 2.62 -30.95 9.21
C PHE A 806 2.09 -29.64 8.59
N ALA A 807 3.00 -28.82 8.05
CA ALA A 807 2.64 -27.59 7.35
C ALA A 807 1.78 -27.87 6.10
N ALA A 808 2.15 -28.85 5.28
CA ALA A 808 1.41 -29.23 4.08
C ALA A 808 -0.02 -29.69 4.42
N ARG A 809 -0.18 -30.49 5.47
CA ARG A 809 -1.48 -30.98 5.94
C ARG A 809 -2.41 -29.85 6.36
N ILE A 810 -1.88 -28.85 7.09
CA ILE A 810 -2.63 -27.66 7.47
C ILE A 810 -2.94 -26.80 6.24
N ALA A 811 -1.94 -26.54 5.39
CA ALA A 811 -2.07 -25.66 4.23
C ALA A 811 -3.14 -26.15 3.24
N ALA A 812 -3.20 -27.47 3.02
CA ALA A 812 -4.20 -28.13 2.18
C ALA A 812 -5.58 -28.27 2.85
N LEU A 813 -5.72 -27.85 4.12
CA LEU A 813 -6.91 -28.06 4.94
C LEU A 813 -7.38 -29.53 4.92
N GLU A 814 -6.44 -30.47 5.07
CA GLU A 814 -6.78 -31.88 5.22
C GLU A 814 -7.61 -32.11 6.51
N PRO A 815 -8.41 -33.18 6.59
CA PRO A 815 -9.19 -33.48 7.80
C PRO A 815 -8.37 -33.38 9.10
N PRO A 816 -8.75 -32.49 10.04
CA PRO A 816 -8.05 -32.34 11.32
C PRO A 816 -8.39 -33.49 12.26
N GLN A 817 -7.59 -33.65 13.31
CA GLN A 817 -7.85 -34.64 14.36
C GLN A 817 -9.14 -34.34 15.13
N GLU A 818 -9.46 -33.06 15.32
CA GLU A 818 -10.66 -32.62 16.03
C GLU A 818 -11.33 -31.48 15.25
N ARG A 819 -12.65 -31.59 15.10
CA ARG A 819 -13.52 -30.57 14.51
C ARG A 819 -14.56 -30.20 15.54
N ARG A 820 -14.67 -28.92 15.87
CA ARG A 820 -15.71 -28.44 16.79
C ARG A 820 -16.85 -27.79 16.01
N PRO A 821 -18.11 -28.20 16.25
CA PRO A 821 -19.27 -27.72 15.50
C PRO A 821 -19.79 -26.35 15.97
N ARG A 822 -20.69 -25.84 15.13
CA ARG A 822 -20.97 -24.44 14.78
C ARG A 822 -21.88 -23.67 15.74
N THR A 823 -21.31 -22.78 16.55
CA THR A 823 -22.06 -21.62 17.08
C THR A 823 -21.23 -20.33 17.06
N ASP A 824 -19.95 -20.41 17.41
CA ASP A 824 -19.02 -19.26 17.37
C ASP A 824 -17.55 -19.72 17.37
N ALA A 825 -16.98 -19.90 16.18
CA ALA A 825 -15.61 -20.41 16.02
C ALA A 825 -14.54 -19.46 16.58
N ASP A 826 -14.79 -18.14 16.59
CA ASP A 826 -13.85 -17.16 17.13
C ASP A 826 -13.79 -17.23 18.67
N THR A 827 -14.94 -17.38 19.33
CA THR A 827 -15.01 -17.58 20.78
C THR A 827 -14.33 -18.89 21.19
N GLU A 828 -14.59 -20.00 20.49
CA GLU A 828 -13.92 -21.27 20.79
C GLU A 828 -12.41 -21.20 20.58
N ALA A 829 -11.95 -20.50 19.54
CA ALA A 829 -10.53 -20.27 19.31
C ALA A 829 -9.90 -19.48 20.46
N ALA A 830 -10.60 -18.47 20.99
CA ALA A 830 -10.16 -17.69 22.14
C ALA A 830 -10.05 -18.54 23.41
N GLU A 831 -10.99 -19.46 23.65
CA GLU A 831 -10.96 -20.38 24.79
C GLU A 831 -9.78 -21.35 24.71
N VAL A 832 -9.52 -21.93 23.54
CA VAL A 832 -8.40 -22.88 23.34
C VAL A 832 -7.04 -22.19 23.48
N ALA A 833 -6.96 -20.90 23.18
CA ALA A 833 -5.78 -20.06 23.29
C ALA A 833 -5.60 -19.37 24.67
N ALA A 834 -6.58 -19.45 25.57
CA ALA A 834 -6.55 -18.76 26.85
C ALA A 834 -5.36 -19.20 27.73
N GLY A 835 -4.66 -18.22 28.33
CA GLY A 835 -3.51 -18.43 29.22
C GLY A 835 -2.24 -18.98 28.55
N LYS A 836 -2.23 -19.17 27.23
CA LYS A 836 -1.11 -19.75 26.48
C LYS A 836 -0.20 -18.68 25.86
N ARG A 837 1.03 -19.07 25.52
CA ARG A 837 1.88 -18.31 24.60
C ARG A 837 1.49 -18.68 23.16
N VAL A 838 0.86 -17.75 22.44
CA VAL A 838 0.24 -18.01 21.15
C VAL A 838 0.81 -17.17 20.02
N PHE A 839 0.65 -17.69 18.80
CA PHE A 839 0.64 -16.90 17.59
C PHE A 839 -0.79 -16.78 17.07
N LEU A 840 -1.32 -15.56 16.99
CA LEU A 840 -2.60 -15.29 16.32
C LEU A 840 -2.32 -14.72 14.93
N ALA A 841 -2.95 -15.25 13.89
CA ALA A 841 -2.91 -14.68 12.55
C ALA A 841 -4.33 -14.61 11.99
N LEU A 842 -4.88 -13.40 11.91
CA LEU A 842 -6.30 -13.19 11.60
C LEU A 842 -6.49 -12.18 10.47
N VAL A 843 -7.59 -12.27 9.72
CA VAL A 843 -7.96 -11.19 8.79
C VAL A 843 -8.51 -10.00 9.56
N HIS A 844 -9.44 -10.26 10.49
CA HIS A 844 -9.97 -9.26 11.43
C HIS A 844 -9.54 -9.61 12.86
N ALA A 845 -9.29 -8.61 13.72
CA ALA A 845 -9.08 -8.86 15.14
C ALA A 845 -10.39 -9.28 15.83
N SER A 846 -10.80 -10.55 15.64
CA SER A 846 -12.03 -11.14 16.18
C SER A 846 -11.81 -12.16 17.31
N VAL A 847 -10.61 -12.72 17.45
CA VAL A 847 -10.26 -13.70 18.51
C VAL A 847 -9.51 -13.01 19.65
N ALA A 848 -10.10 -12.95 20.85
CA ALA A 848 -9.53 -12.32 22.05
C ALA A 848 -9.27 -13.35 23.18
N PRO A 849 -8.13 -14.07 23.16
CA PRO A 849 -7.84 -15.05 24.20
C PRO A 849 -7.44 -14.39 25.52
N HIS A 850 -8.15 -14.72 26.59
CA HIS A 850 -7.87 -14.15 27.92
C HIS A 850 -6.53 -14.64 28.47
N GLY A 851 -5.70 -13.71 28.96
CA GLY A 851 -4.42 -14.03 29.60
C GLY A 851 -3.34 -14.59 28.66
N ALA A 852 -3.54 -14.54 27.34
CA ALA A 852 -2.56 -15.03 26.37
C ALA A 852 -1.39 -14.05 26.18
N SER A 853 -0.22 -14.60 25.83
CA SER A 853 0.98 -13.83 25.49
C SER A 853 1.53 -14.27 24.14
N GLY A 854 2.53 -13.57 23.58
CA GLY A 854 3.15 -13.96 22.31
C GLY A 854 2.98 -12.89 21.24
N THR A 855 2.58 -13.27 20.03
CA THR A 855 2.48 -12.34 18.90
C THR A 855 1.16 -12.46 18.16
N ALA A 856 0.66 -11.35 17.62
CA ALA A 856 -0.58 -11.32 16.85
C ALA A 856 -0.40 -10.53 15.54
N PHE A 857 -0.75 -11.15 14.42
CA PHE A 857 -0.96 -10.50 13.13
C PHE A 857 -2.47 -10.32 12.90
N ARG A 858 -2.86 -9.13 12.46
CA ARG A 858 -4.21 -8.84 11.97
C ARG A 858 -4.19 -7.80 10.87
N LEU A 859 -4.90 -8.04 9.77
CA LEU A 859 -5.00 -7.05 8.68
C LEU A 859 -5.92 -5.91 9.09
N PHE A 860 -7.17 -6.22 9.45
CA PHE A 860 -8.18 -5.25 9.86
C PHE A 860 -8.34 -5.20 11.36
N PRO A 861 -8.54 -4.00 11.94
CA PRO A 861 -8.88 -3.87 13.33
C PRO A 861 -10.25 -4.47 13.65
N GLY A 862 -10.51 -4.73 14.92
CA GLY A 862 -11.74 -5.38 15.36
C GLY A 862 -12.02 -5.27 16.86
N PRO A 863 -13.15 -5.81 17.35
CA PRO A 863 -13.54 -5.71 18.75
C PRO A 863 -12.60 -6.47 19.70
N ALA A 864 -11.85 -7.44 19.17
CA ALA A 864 -10.90 -8.28 19.90
C ALA A 864 -9.44 -7.87 19.63
N GLU A 865 -9.20 -6.56 19.44
CA GLU A 865 -7.84 -6.04 19.28
C GLU A 865 -6.89 -6.58 20.37
N PRO A 866 -5.76 -7.22 20.01
CA PRO A 866 -4.90 -7.94 20.95
C PRO A 866 -4.44 -7.07 22.13
N ALA A 867 -5.07 -7.22 23.30
CA ALA A 867 -4.76 -6.43 24.48
C ALA A 867 -3.66 -7.09 25.34
N GLY A 868 -2.93 -6.30 26.12
CA GLY A 868 -1.98 -6.81 27.12
C GLY A 868 -0.67 -7.33 26.53
N THR A 869 -0.38 -8.62 26.71
CA THR A 869 0.94 -9.27 26.49
C THR A 869 1.17 -9.80 25.07
N LEU A 870 0.27 -9.53 24.13
CA LEU A 870 0.45 -9.89 22.72
C LEU A 870 1.10 -8.72 21.95
N ALA A 871 2.26 -8.97 21.36
CA ALA A 871 2.92 -8.01 20.48
C ALA A 871 2.29 -8.07 19.09
N LEU A 872 1.78 -6.93 18.60
CA LEU A 872 1.29 -6.81 17.23
C LEU A 872 2.46 -6.85 16.25
N VAL A 873 2.31 -7.64 15.19
CA VAL A 873 3.27 -7.72 14.08
C VAL A 873 2.55 -7.46 12.76
N SER A 874 3.22 -6.76 11.85
CA SER A 874 2.79 -6.49 10.49
C SER A 874 3.15 -7.64 9.54
N ALA A 875 2.54 -7.65 8.35
CA ALA A 875 2.92 -8.60 7.30
C ALA A 875 4.39 -8.42 6.86
N GLY A 876 4.90 -7.19 6.87
CA GLY A 876 6.31 -6.90 6.60
C GLY A 876 7.24 -7.53 7.63
N GLU A 877 6.89 -7.46 8.93
CA GLU A 877 7.65 -8.10 10.00
C GLU A 877 7.61 -9.63 9.92
N LEU A 878 6.48 -10.22 9.54
CA LEU A 878 6.40 -11.66 9.29
C LEU A 878 7.35 -12.10 8.15
N VAL A 879 7.50 -11.28 7.11
CA VAL A 879 8.47 -11.52 6.03
C VAL A 879 9.90 -11.29 6.50
N SER A 880 10.13 -10.33 7.41
CA SER A 880 11.45 -10.06 8.00
C SER A 880 12.00 -11.19 8.87
N GLU A 881 11.15 -12.07 9.41
CA GLU A 881 11.62 -13.31 10.09
C GLU A 881 12.33 -14.28 9.13
N LEU A 882 12.18 -14.09 7.82
CA LEU A 882 12.95 -14.79 6.79
C LEU A 882 14.24 -14.05 6.42
N GLY A 883 14.58 -12.94 7.07
CA GLY A 883 15.67 -12.02 6.73
C GLY A 883 17.07 -12.53 7.02
#